data_AF-A0A9D5EQC3-F1
#
_entry.id   AF-A0A9D5EQC3-F1
#
_cell.length_a   1.000
_cell.length_b   1.000
_cell.length_c   1.000
_cell.angle_alpha   90.00
_cell.angle_beta   90.00
_cell.angle_gamma   90.00
#
_symmetry.space_group_name_H-M   'P 1'
#
loop_
_entity.id
_entity.type
_entity.pdbx_description
1 polymer ?
#
loop_
_entity_poly.entity_id
_entity_poly.type
_entity_poly.pdbx_seq_one_letter_code
_entity_poly.pdbx_strand_id
1 'polypeptide(L)'
;MVPLAHRTNPLASHMHHRYLFPALAVLILNTATQAIEPSDLKPGLITAYQGTGGTVTRLEPTVALLLKAGESPHPKLSGVSTAKWSGYVNITRPGKYTFSANLHNGALKINLGGKEVFTGTADATGVVEVKGAEVQLDGGVQAFEATFTSTGTPAQVELFWVGPGFVREPLPHQFLGHVAKDRPAAFLADFEQEQGRFKFEELGCIKCHKPAADDKMAKGLAERSVPNLSEIAKRVYPGWIDAWLADPAKVRPNTTMPKMFTDDERGKAERYAVTQYLMSFTNTPLVPPKAAINPPNDVKQSFERGKALYTVAGCAACHQEAKAAAKNVEDDREPLKTEEQVFGPVTKYALGAVGSKTRSEPLSAYLQNPLKTNPHGRMPHMNLTGPEATDVARFLCRITDDAIEAEAPVAPKTKPTELLANLADIDLDKPATDLDKLPVAKQWVAVGARLFQAKGCVNCHSMDAANKPGKPQAFASLEKVKAAGATGCIAAKPDAAKVPVYTLNATDKAELAAFAKAGLTGAGSAAPAYSARVAIKRFNCLNCHSRDGEGGIPVALANEAKLFEKVENVDDVRPPLLTGVGHKTRTPWLKSVLLTGGRARPWMGLRMPQYGEQNVGFLPEALAALEGTGTDDTVRKVEIGTKQIALGRQIVGKAGLGCISCHDIGGVANTGTRGPDLATIKDRVRYEWYERWMHQPLRMAPGTRMPQAFVEGKSTLSTVLNGDPKGQAEAMWTYLSLGMGLPLPEGMEPPKGLIIAVKDRPEVLRTFMTEAGSKAIAVGYPGGVNIAFSADQCRLAYSWAGNFIDASPVWANRGGAPAKLLGPKFWSAASGHPWGLTTNPRTPPDYAGRATNPAYGLPLPLEPARIFDGPMAVQFDGYSLDKEGRPTFRYRLTENPKEGTLTVAETPIPMKPSVATGFTRKFAIETPAGLTPWLLAGQTSKEPRIVSATGEKVAGLDLKADEPTITTAATRVVLPQDGDKAVVLESLDAPAGSVWRFTPKAGGGYTVLLRLPAPKEAWKGAFDVVLWSIPKDDDALLKDLSAK
;
A
#
# COMPACT_ATOMS: atom_id res chain seq x y z
N MET A 1 73.17 -25.65 -3.96
CA MET A 1 72.01 -25.95 -3.10
C MET A 1 70.76 -25.95 -3.98
N VAL A 2 69.80 -26.82 -3.68
CA VAL A 2 68.57 -27.21 -4.44
C VAL A 2 67.35 -26.67 -3.64
N PRO A 3 66.12 -26.37 -4.17
CA PRO A 3 65.42 -26.96 -5.34
C PRO A 3 64.75 -26.05 -6.41
N LEU A 4 64.60 -26.65 -7.61
CA LEU A 4 63.45 -26.75 -8.57
C LEU A 4 62.43 -25.58 -8.75
N ALA A 5 62.24 -24.99 -9.96
CA ALA A 5 61.62 -25.46 -11.24
C ALA A 5 60.08 -25.23 -11.29
N HIS A 6 59.41 -24.76 -12.36
CA HIS A 6 59.67 -24.61 -13.82
C HIS A 6 59.50 -23.13 -14.28
N ARG A 7 60.33 -22.55 -15.17
CA ARG A 7 60.44 -22.66 -16.65
C ARG A 7 59.25 -22.14 -17.49
N THR A 8 59.52 -21.06 -18.22
CA THR A 8 58.75 -20.42 -19.30
C THR A 8 59.11 -21.02 -20.68
N ASN A 9 58.31 -20.75 -21.73
CA ASN A 9 58.77 -20.80 -23.13
C ASN A 9 57.89 -19.95 -24.08
N PRO A 10 58.45 -19.20 -25.07
CA PRO A 10 57.68 -18.39 -26.02
C PRO A 10 57.97 -18.67 -27.53
N LEU A 11 57.23 -17.96 -28.40
CA LEU A 11 57.52 -17.58 -29.82
C LEU A 11 57.34 -18.58 -31.03
N ALA A 12 56.41 -18.18 -31.91
CA ALA A 12 56.58 -17.83 -33.35
C ALA A 12 56.70 -18.85 -34.51
N SER A 13 55.80 -18.64 -35.51
CA SER A 13 55.99 -18.57 -36.98
C SER A 13 56.51 -19.75 -37.82
N HIS A 14 55.72 -20.20 -38.84
CA HIS A 14 55.97 -20.03 -40.30
C HIS A 14 55.15 -21.00 -41.20
N MET A 15 54.69 -20.51 -42.38
CA MET A 15 54.62 -21.12 -43.75
C MET A 15 54.17 -22.60 -43.96
N HIS A 16 53.55 -23.06 -45.07
CA HIS A 16 53.38 -22.52 -46.43
C HIS A 16 52.34 -23.32 -47.28
N HIS A 17 51.97 -22.77 -48.47
CA HIS A 17 51.35 -23.40 -49.69
C HIS A 17 49.80 -23.27 -49.86
N ARG A 18 49.22 -23.03 -51.05
CA ARG A 18 49.70 -23.06 -52.47
C ARG A 18 48.85 -22.18 -53.44
N TYR A 19 49.32 -22.03 -54.68
CA TYR A 19 48.70 -21.42 -55.88
C TYR A 19 47.62 -22.32 -56.56
N LEU A 20 46.72 -21.94 -57.50
CA LEU A 20 46.22 -20.66 -58.09
C LEU A 20 44.95 -20.92 -58.98
N PHE A 21 44.12 -19.87 -59.24
CA PHE A 21 43.17 -19.71 -60.39
C PHE A 21 42.01 -20.76 -60.57
N PRO A 22 40.97 -20.53 -61.42
CA PRO A 22 39.77 -19.79 -61.01
C PRO A 22 38.41 -20.46 -61.35
N ALA A 23 37.32 -20.03 -60.70
CA ALA A 23 35.97 -20.25 -61.21
C ALA A 23 35.05 -19.06 -60.86
N LEU A 24 34.51 -18.42 -61.90
CA LEU A 24 33.59 -17.29 -61.76
C LEU A 24 32.19 -17.82 -61.39
N ALA A 25 31.75 -17.56 -60.16
CA ALA A 25 30.36 -17.77 -59.74
C ALA A 25 29.72 -16.41 -59.42
N VAL A 26 28.61 -16.12 -60.08
CA VAL A 26 27.92 -14.83 -59.97
C VAL A 26 27.42 -14.62 -58.55
N LEU A 27 28.06 -13.68 -57.84
CA LEU A 27 27.59 -13.20 -56.54
C LEU A 27 26.36 -12.33 -56.77
N ILE A 28 25.19 -12.98 -56.76
CA ILE A 28 23.93 -12.30 -56.50
C ILE A 28 24.08 -11.70 -55.09
N LEU A 29 24.31 -10.39 -55.03
CA LEU A 29 24.25 -9.60 -53.79
C LEU A 29 22.79 -9.53 -53.35
N ASN A 30 22.30 -10.67 -52.86
CA ASN A 30 21.07 -10.72 -52.10
C ASN A 30 21.37 -10.00 -50.79
N THR A 31 20.93 -8.74 -50.67
CA THR A 31 21.02 -7.96 -49.45
C THR A 31 20.08 -8.57 -48.43
N ALA A 32 20.49 -9.71 -47.86
CA ALA A 32 19.82 -10.33 -46.74
C ALA A 32 19.85 -9.33 -45.58
N THR A 33 18.72 -8.67 -45.36
CA THR A 33 18.46 -7.95 -44.11
C THR A 33 18.76 -8.90 -42.97
N GLN A 34 19.76 -8.55 -42.16
CA GLN A 34 20.21 -9.34 -41.03
C GLN A 34 18.99 -9.71 -40.16
N ALA A 35 18.87 -11.00 -39.84
CA ALA A 35 17.80 -11.48 -38.98
C ALA A 35 17.87 -10.74 -37.62
N ILE A 36 16.70 -10.39 -37.08
CA ILE A 36 16.60 -9.72 -35.79
C ILE A 36 16.78 -10.78 -34.71
N GLU A 37 17.78 -10.60 -33.86
CA GLU A 37 18.06 -11.53 -32.78
C GLU A 37 17.30 -11.15 -31.50
N PRO A 38 17.06 -12.09 -30.57
CA PRO A 38 16.41 -11.77 -29.29
C PRO A 38 17.12 -10.69 -28.47
N SER A 39 18.42 -10.47 -28.69
CA SER A 39 19.23 -9.41 -28.07
C SER A 39 18.94 -8.01 -28.61
N ASP A 40 18.38 -7.88 -29.82
CA ASP A 40 18.05 -6.60 -30.43
C ASP A 40 16.75 -5.99 -29.89
N LEU A 41 15.93 -6.82 -29.23
CA LEU A 41 14.61 -6.46 -28.74
C LEU A 41 14.69 -5.65 -27.43
N LYS A 42 14.06 -4.48 -27.45
CA LYS A 42 13.74 -3.68 -26.26
C LYS A 42 12.33 -4.04 -25.75
N PRO A 43 12.06 -3.94 -24.43
CA PRO A 43 10.80 -4.39 -23.85
C PRO A 43 9.56 -3.71 -24.44
N GLY A 44 8.47 -4.48 -24.53
CA GLY A 44 7.16 -3.98 -24.93
C GLY A 44 6.98 -3.76 -26.43
N LEU A 45 5.73 -3.64 -26.84
CA LEU A 45 5.28 -3.38 -28.21
C LEU A 45 4.99 -1.88 -28.40
N ILE A 46 5.27 -1.36 -29.59
CA ILE A 46 4.87 -0.02 -30.00
C ILE A 46 3.36 -0.04 -30.25
N THR A 47 2.61 0.73 -29.46
CA THR A 47 1.15 0.69 -29.42
C THR A 47 0.56 2.05 -29.75
N ALA A 48 -0.23 2.11 -30.83
CA ALA A 48 -1.01 3.28 -31.22
C ALA A 48 -2.47 3.11 -30.82
N TYR A 49 -2.94 3.97 -29.91
CA TYR A 49 -4.35 4.07 -29.52
C TYR A 49 -5.02 5.21 -30.28
N GLN A 50 -6.05 4.92 -31.05
CA GLN A 50 -6.86 5.89 -31.78
C GLN A 50 -8.24 6.03 -31.11
N GLY A 51 -8.67 7.27 -30.85
CA GLY A 51 -9.96 7.58 -30.25
C GLY A 51 -10.45 8.97 -30.64
N THR A 52 -11.55 9.43 -30.05
CA THR A 52 -12.00 10.80 -30.27
C THR A 52 -10.99 11.76 -29.66
N GLY A 53 -10.47 12.70 -30.44
CA GLY A 53 -9.35 13.57 -30.04
C GLY A 53 -7.98 13.19 -30.61
N GLY A 54 -7.88 12.10 -31.37
CA GLY A 54 -6.70 11.78 -32.19
C GLY A 54 -6.09 10.40 -31.89
N THR A 55 -4.77 10.32 -31.99
CA THR A 55 -3.97 9.12 -31.72
C THR A 55 -2.92 9.42 -30.66
N VAL A 56 -2.61 8.44 -29.81
CA VAL A 56 -1.50 8.47 -28.85
C VAL A 56 -0.66 7.20 -29.02
N THR A 57 0.66 7.35 -29.12
CA THR A 57 1.59 6.23 -29.32
C THR A 57 2.49 6.05 -28.10
N ARG A 58 2.53 4.84 -27.51
CA ARG A 58 3.40 4.50 -26.38
C ARG A 58 3.81 3.03 -26.39
N LEU A 59 4.70 2.62 -25.49
CA LEU A 59 5.02 1.19 -25.29
C LEU A 59 3.96 0.52 -24.42
N GLU A 60 3.55 -0.72 -24.74
CA GLU A 60 2.77 -1.60 -23.84
C GLU A 60 3.46 -2.96 -23.67
N PRO A 61 3.41 -3.60 -22.49
CA PRO A 61 4.12 -4.85 -22.25
C PRO A 61 3.47 -6.07 -22.93
N THR A 62 2.18 -6.01 -23.26
CA THR A 62 1.43 -7.09 -23.94
C THR A 62 0.17 -6.54 -24.61
N VAL A 63 -0.56 -7.40 -25.32
CA VAL A 63 -1.85 -7.10 -25.95
C VAL A 63 -2.97 -7.27 -24.92
N ALA A 64 -3.20 -6.22 -24.16
CA ALA A 64 -4.26 -6.16 -23.16
C ALA A 64 -4.86 -4.74 -23.05
N LEU A 65 -6.16 -4.65 -22.82
CA LEU A 65 -6.91 -3.42 -22.56
C LEU A 65 -8.27 -3.77 -21.94
N LEU A 66 -8.63 -3.11 -20.84
CA LEU A 66 -10.01 -3.06 -20.33
C LEU A 66 -10.39 -1.61 -20.05
N LEU A 67 -11.53 -1.17 -20.62
CA LEU A 67 -12.10 0.15 -20.44
C LEU A 67 -13.59 0.04 -20.09
N LYS A 68 -14.02 0.68 -19.01
CA LYS A 68 -15.44 0.87 -18.69
C LYS A 68 -16.05 1.99 -19.56
N ALA A 69 -17.37 2.14 -19.52
CA ALA A 69 -18.04 3.25 -20.18
C ALA A 69 -17.49 4.61 -19.69
N GLY A 70 -17.12 5.49 -20.62
CA GLY A 70 -16.51 6.80 -20.33
C GLY A 70 -14.99 6.78 -20.06
N GLU A 71 -14.35 5.61 -19.99
CA GLU A 71 -12.90 5.48 -19.85
C GLU A 71 -12.18 5.51 -21.21
N SER A 72 -10.85 5.70 -21.17
CA SER A 72 -9.95 5.84 -22.31
C SER A 72 -8.59 5.20 -22.01
N PRO A 73 -7.78 4.81 -23.01
CA PRO A 73 -6.44 4.29 -22.76
C PRO A 73 -5.45 5.40 -22.36
N HIS A 74 -5.74 6.67 -22.68
CA HIS A 74 -4.95 7.86 -22.32
C HIS A 74 -5.84 9.11 -22.25
N PRO A 75 -5.71 10.02 -21.25
CA PRO A 75 -6.68 11.12 -21.01
C PRO A 75 -6.86 12.16 -22.12
N LYS A 76 -5.93 12.22 -23.09
CA LYS A 76 -6.05 13.06 -24.30
C LYS A 76 -7.21 12.60 -25.20
N LEU A 77 -7.50 11.29 -25.19
CA LEU A 77 -8.53 10.63 -25.99
C LEU A 77 -9.84 10.49 -25.23
N SER A 78 -10.97 10.45 -25.94
CA SER A 78 -12.24 9.95 -25.43
C SER A 78 -12.57 8.62 -26.11
N GLY A 79 -12.75 7.58 -25.28
CA GLY A 79 -12.92 6.20 -25.71
C GLY A 79 -11.70 5.61 -26.43
N VAL A 80 -11.92 4.50 -27.11
CA VAL A 80 -10.99 3.90 -28.09
C VAL A 80 -11.82 3.41 -29.28
N SER A 81 -11.28 3.60 -30.48
CA SER A 81 -11.84 3.07 -31.74
C SER A 81 -10.95 1.96 -32.28
N THR A 82 -9.64 2.16 -32.24
CA THR A 82 -8.65 1.14 -32.61
C THR A 82 -7.47 1.19 -31.64
N ALA A 83 -6.93 0.03 -31.30
CA ALA A 83 -5.63 -0.13 -30.67
C ALA A 83 -4.78 -1.06 -31.55
N LYS A 84 -3.66 -0.57 -32.06
CA LYS A 84 -2.70 -1.36 -32.85
C LYS A 84 -1.39 -1.51 -32.08
N TRP A 85 -1.00 -2.75 -31.80
CA TRP A 85 0.31 -3.11 -31.27
C TRP A 85 1.19 -3.61 -32.42
N SER A 86 2.46 -3.23 -32.40
CA SER A 86 3.46 -3.61 -33.42
C SER A 86 4.83 -3.83 -32.77
N GLY A 87 5.55 -4.84 -33.25
CA GLY A 87 6.86 -5.23 -32.74
C GLY A 87 7.20 -6.64 -33.20
N TYR A 88 7.73 -7.44 -32.28
CA TYR A 88 8.20 -8.80 -32.53
C TYR A 88 7.81 -9.74 -31.39
N VAL A 89 7.64 -11.01 -31.73
CA VAL A 89 7.48 -12.12 -30.79
C VAL A 89 8.61 -13.14 -30.97
N ASN A 90 9.22 -13.57 -29.87
CA ASN A 90 10.26 -14.60 -29.87
C ASN A 90 9.65 -15.99 -29.57
N ILE A 91 9.53 -16.82 -30.60
CA ILE A 91 9.03 -18.19 -30.50
C ILE A 91 10.20 -19.10 -30.08
N THR A 92 10.29 -19.40 -28.78
CA THR A 92 11.42 -20.18 -28.23
C THR A 92 11.40 -21.67 -28.56
N ARG A 93 10.28 -22.20 -29.08
CA ARG A 93 10.14 -23.59 -29.53
C ARG A 93 9.25 -23.64 -30.78
N PRO A 94 9.71 -24.20 -31.91
CA PRO A 94 8.83 -24.43 -33.05
C PRO A 94 7.75 -25.46 -32.69
N GLY A 95 6.58 -25.36 -33.32
CA GLY A 95 5.49 -26.33 -33.13
C GLY A 95 4.10 -25.76 -33.36
N LYS A 96 3.10 -26.50 -32.87
CA LYS A 96 1.68 -26.13 -32.91
C LYS A 96 1.33 -25.17 -31.77
N TYR A 97 0.72 -24.06 -32.12
CA TYR A 97 0.24 -23.02 -31.20
C TYR A 97 -1.24 -22.73 -31.45
N THR A 98 -1.96 -22.34 -30.40
CA THR A 98 -3.33 -21.82 -30.51
C THR A 98 -3.42 -20.50 -29.78
N PHE A 99 -3.86 -19.45 -30.46
CA PHE A 99 -4.18 -18.17 -29.84
C PHE A 99 -5.65 -18.15 -29.40
N SER A 100 -5.93 -17.52 -28.26
CA SER A 100 -7.29 -17.18 -27.86
C SER A 100 -7.33 -15.80 -27.20
N ALA A 101 -8.49 -15.14 -27.20
CA ALA A 101 -8.63 -13.83 -26.59
C ALA A 101 -9.92 -13.74 -25.78
N ASN A 102 -9.86 -13.08 -24.63
CA ASN A 102 -11.07 -12.61 -23.95
C ASN A 102 -11.46 -11.27 -24.58
N LEU A 103 -12.66 -11.17 -25.15
CA LEU A 103 -13.13 -10.01 -25.90
C LEU A 103 -14.50 -9.52 -25.37
N HIS A 104 -14.74 -8.21 -25.43
CA HIS A 104 -16.05 -7.58 -25.18
C HIS A 104 -16.14 -6.30 -26.03
N ASN A 105 -17.24 -6.13 -26.79
CA ASN A 105 -17.46 -5.01 -27.73
C ASN A 105 -16.25 -4.73 -28.64
N GLY A 106 -15.82 -5.73 -29.40
CA GLY A 106 -14.78 -5.51 -30.40
C GLY A 106 -14.27 -6.74 -31.14
N ALA A 107 -13.38 -6.48 -32.09
CA ALA A 107 -12.73 -7.45 -32.96
C ALA A 107 -11.21 -7.38 -32.77
N LEU A 108 -10.54 -8.51 -32.57
CA LEU A 108 -9.08 -8.63 -32.53
C LEU A 108 -8.59 -9.45 -33.73
N LYS A 109 -7.60 -8.91 -34.45
CA LYS A 109 -6.83 -9.61 -35.49
C LYS A 109 -5.34 -9.62 -35.14
N ILE A 110 -4.65 -10.71 -35.42
CA ILE A 110 -3.21 -10.89 -35.17
C ILE A 110 -2.51 -11.40 -36.42
N ASN A 111 -1.44 -10.71 -36.80
CA ASN A 111 -0.50 -11.14 -37.83
C ASN A 111 0.83 -11.51 -37.19
N LEU A 112 1.42 -12.62 -37.62
CA LEU A 112 2.72 -13.11 -37.18
C LEU A 112 3.52 -13.54 -38.41
N GLY A 113 4.71 -12.98 -38.61
CA GLY A 113 5.54 -13.25 -39.80
C GLY A 113 4.86 -12.87 -41.13
N GLY A 114 3.97 -11.87 -41.11
CA GLY A 114 3.17 -11.45 -42.27
C GLY A 114 1.95 -12.33 -42.58
N LYS A 115 1.68 -13.37 -41.79
CA LYS A 115 0.51 -14.26 -41.92
C LYS A 115 -0.52 -13.95 -40.84
N GLU A 116 -1.80 -13.96 -41.17
CA GLU A 116 -2.86 -13.92 -40.15
C GLU A 116 -2.87 -15.24 -39.37
N VAL A 117 -2.78 -15.17 -38.04
CA VAL A 117 -2.77 -16.35 -37.14
C VAL A 117 -3.96 -16.40 -36.19
N PHE A 118 -4.70 -15.30 -36.05
CA PHE A 118 -5.92 -15.23 -35.25
C PHE A 118 -6.80 -14.07 -35.72
N THR A 119 -8.11 -14.33 -35.80
CA THR A 119 -9.16 -13.32 -35.86
C THR A 119 -10.29 -13.76 -34.93
N GLY A 120 -10.85 -12.83 -34.15
CA GLY A 120 -11.95 -13.08 -33.23
C GLY A 120 -12.79 -11.84 -32.96
N THR A 121 -14.08 -12.02 -32.71
CA THR A 121 -15.06 -10.93 -32.52
C THR A 121 -15.99 -11.25 -31.35
N ALA A 122 -16.34 -10.24 -30.54
CA ALA A 122 -17.37 -10.33 -29.52
C ALA A 122 -18.29 -9.09 -29.54
N ASP A 123 -19.55 -9.30 -29.21
CA ASP A 123 -20.60 -8.28 -29.15
C ASP A 123 -20.77 -7.71 -27.72
N ALA A 124 -21.95 -7.18 -27.41
CA ALA A 124 -22.28 -6.54 -26.14
C ALA A 124 -22.77 -7.50 -25.02
N THR A 125 -22.75 -8.82 -25.24
CA THR A 125 -23.30 -9.81 -24.29
C THR A 125 -22.36 -10.17 -23.12
N GLY A 126 -21.27 -9.43 -22.96
CA GLY A 126 -20.28 -9.63 -21.91
C GLY A 126 -18.91 -10.04 -22.44
N VAL A 127 -18.07 -10.60 -21.56
CA VAL A 127 -16.73 -11.06 -21.93
C VAL A 127 -16.80 -12.49 -22.44
N VAL A 128 -16.35 -12.71 -23.68
CA VAL A 128 -16.34 -14.01 -24.35
C VAL A 128 -14.92 -14.45 -24.62
N GLU A 129 -14.58 -15.70 -24.29
CA GLU A 129 -13.33 -16.31 -24.78
C GLU A 129 -13.52 -16.79 -26.24
N VAL A 130 -12.83 -16.15 -27.17
CA VAL A 130 -12.77 -16.58 -28.57
C VAL A 130 -11.48 -17.34 -28.82
N LYS A 131 -11.57 -18.59 -29.29
CA LYS A 131 -10.44 -19.48 -29.59
C LYS A 131 -10.19 -19.53 -31.10
N GLY A 132 -8.95 -19.32 -31.50
CA GLY A 132 -8.53 -19.43 -32.90
C GLY A 132 -8.25 -20.87 -33.32
N ALA A 133 -7.88 -21.03 -34.59
CA ALA A 133 -7.36 -22.29 -35.10
C ALA A 133 -5.96 -22.60 -34.53
N GLU A 134 -5.55 -23.87 -34.63
CA GLU A 134 -4.16 -24.26 -34.40
C GLU A 134 -3.31 -23.81 -35.60
N VAL A 135 -2.17 -23.18 -35.31
CA VAL A 135 -1.20 -22.68 -36.30
C VAL A 135 0.18 -23.30 -36.03
N GLN A 136 0.89 -23.65 -37.09
CA GLN A 136 2.29 -24.08 -37.00
C GLN A 136 3.19 -22.85 -37.02
N LEU A 137 4.03 -22.68 -35.99
CA LEU A 137 5.00 -21.59 -35.89
C LEU A 137 6.43 -22.13 -35.90
N ASP A 138 7.30 -21.43 -36.61
CA ASP A 138 8.74 -21.63 -36.61
C ASP A 138 9.41 -21.01 -35.38
N GLY A 139 10.60 -21.47 -35.02
CA GLY A 139 11.38 -20.91 -33.91
C GLY A 139 12.08 -19.61 -34.30
N GLY A 140 12.32 -18.75 -33.31
CA GLY A 140 13.05 -17.48 -33.46
C GLY A 140 12.16 -16.23 -33.37
N VAL A 141 12.76 -15.07 -33.66
CA VAL A 141 12.08 -13.77 -33.61
C VAL A 141 11.28 -13.56 -34.90
N GLN A 142 9.98 -13.27 -34.76
CA GLN A 142 9.08 -13.03 -35.87
C GLN A 142 8.34 -11.70 -35.68
N ALA A 143 8.10 -10.97 -36.78
CA ALA A 143 7.31 -9.75 -36.75
C ALA A 143 5.89 -10.03 -36.20
N PHE A 144 5.42 -9.18 -35.30
CA PHE A 144 4.16 -9.33 -34.59
C PHE A 144 3.33 -8.05 -34.72
N GLU A 145 2.10 -8.19 -35.19
CA GLU A 145 1.08 -7.14 -35.15
C GLU A 145 -0.20 -7.66 -34.53
N ALA A 146 -0.82 -6.85 -33.65
CA ALA A 146 -2.18 -7.07 -33.20
C ALA A 146 -3.00 -5.80 -33.42
N THR A 147 -4.23 -5.94 -33.89
CA THR A 147 -5.16 -4.81 -34.09
C THR A 147 -6.50 -5.15 -33.45
N PHE A 148 -6.86 -4.39 -32.41
CA PHE A 148 -8.20 -4.42 -31.80
C PHE A 148 -9.02 -3.25 -32.33
N THR A 149 -10.21 -3.53 -32.84
CA THR A 149 -11.21 -2.52 -33.23
C THR A 149 -12.39 -2.60 -32.27
N SER A 150 -12.69 -1.50 -31.57
CA SER A 150 -13.80 -1.44 -30.64
C SER A 150 -15.11 -1.19 -31.38
N THR A 151 -16.17 -1.87 -30.96
CA THR A 151 -17.55 -1.69 -31.48
C THR A 151 -18.49 -1.02 -30.48
N GLY A 152 -18.03 -0.70 -29.27
CA GLY A 152 -18.85 -0.13 -28.20
C GLY A 152 -18.11 -0.02 -26.87
N THR A 153 -18.85 0.27 -25.79
CA THR A 153 -18.31 0.32 -24.42
C THR A 153 -19.18 -0.50 -23.47
N PRO A 154 -18.62 -1.22 -22.47
CA PRO A 154 -17.19 -1.32 -22.14
C PRO A 154 -16.42 -2.12 -23.20
N ALA A 155 -15.15 -1.78 -23.42
CA ALA A 155 -14.29 -2.42 -24.41
C ALA A 155 -13.22 -3.27 -23.69
N GLN A 156 -13.06 -4.52 -24.09
CA GLN A 156 -12.07 -5.43 -23.49
C GLN A 156 -11.37 -6.29 -24.55
N VAL A 157 -10.06 -6.43 -24.39
CA VAL A 157 -9.22 -7.39 -25.10
C VAL A 157 -8.09 -7.87 -24.19
N GLU A 158 -7.85 -9.17 -24.15
CA GLU A 158 -6.77 -9.82 -23.40
C GLU A 158 -6.30 -11.04 -24.21
N LEU A 159 -5.06 -11.04 -24.68
CA LEU A 159 -4.52 -12.09 -25.56
C LEU A 159 -3.84 -13.23 -24.78
N PHE A 160 -4.20 -14.45 -25.14
CA PHE A 160 -3.67 -15.71 -24.62
C PHE A 160 -3.08 -16.57 -25.74
N TRP A 161 -2.21 -17.50 -25.34
CA TRP A 161 -1.71 -18.56 -26.20
C TRP A 161 -1.55 -19.90 -25.48
N VAL A 162 -1.54 -20.97 -26.27
CA VAL A 162 -1.17 -22.34 -25.92
C VAL A 162 -0.08 -22.78 -26.92
N GLY A 163 0.86 -23.62 -26.49
CA GLY A 163 1.91 -24.14 -27.37
C GLY A 163 2.69 -25.30 -26.76
N PRO A 164 3.79 -25.74 -27.39
CA PRO A 164 4.47 -26.99 -27.06
C PRO A 164 4.99 -27.05 -25.60
N GLY A 165 4.32 -27.87 -24.79
CA GLY A 165 4.67 -28.09 -23.39
C GLY A 165 4.21 -27.01 -22.40
N PHE A 166 3.25 -26.14 -22.77
CA PHE A 166 2.64 -25.19 -21.83
C PHE A 166 1.11 -25.07 -21.97
N VAL A 167 0.43 -24.73 -20.86
CA VAL A 167 -1.03 -24.52 -20.83
C VAL A 167 -1.41 -23.07 -21.16
N ARG A 168 -2.68 -22.82 -21.44
CA ARG A 168 -3.23 -21.48 -21.76
C ARG A 168 -2.76 -20.42 -20.76
N GLU A 169 -2.07 -19.41 -21.26
CA GLU A 169 -1.57 -18.27 -20.48
C GLU A 169 -1.73 -16.95 -21.26
N PRO A 170 -1.89 -15.80 -20.58
CA PRO A 170 -1.79 -14.49 -21.23
C PRO A 170 -0.41 -14.37 -21.88
N LEU A 171 -0.33 -13.83 -23.11
CA LEU A 171 0.91 -13.74 -23.88
C LEU A 171 1.99 -12.96 -23.10
N PRO A 172 3.06 -13.61 -22.59
CA PRO A 172 3.96 -12.96 -21.64
C PRO A 172 4.87 -11.91 -22.28
N HIS A 173 5.05 -10.77 -21.60
CA HIS A 173 5.91 -9.66 -22.03
C HIS A 173 7.33 -10.10 -22.41
N GLN A 174 7.88 -11.13 -21.75
CA GLN A 174 9.27 -11.60 -21.95
C GLN A 174 9.53 -12.20 -23.34
N PHE A 175 8.47 -12.52 -24.08
CA PHE A 175 8.54 -12.96 -25.47
C PHE A 175 8.24 -11.83 -26.46
N LEU A 176 7.88 -10.63 -25.99
CA LEU A 176 7.47 -9.49 -26.80
C LEU A 176 8.49 -8.34 -26.70
N GLY A 177 8.73 -7.68 -27.82
CA GLY A 177 9.59 -6.51 -27.84
C GLY A 177 9.51 -5.73 -29.14
N HIS A 178 10.30 -4.68 -29.24
CA HIS A 178 10.45 -3.85 -30.43
C HIS A 178 11.93 -3.50 -30.65
N VAL A 179 12.33 -3.24 -31.89
CA VAL A 179 13.65 -2.67 -32.16
C VAL A 179 13.55 -1.15 -32.06
N ALA A 180 14.48 -0.51 -31.36
CA ALA A 180 14.41 0.94 -31.07
C ALA A 180 14.37 1.84 -32.34
N LYS A 181 14.93 1.36 -33.46
CA LYS A 181 14.95 2.06 -34.76
C LYS A 181 13.57 2.08 -35.47
N ASP A 182 12.67 1.16 -35.12
CA ASP A 182 11.37 0.97 -35.79
C ASP A 182 10.28 1.90 -35.19
N ARG A 183 10.64 2.74 -34.20
CA ARG A 183 9.72 3.66 -33.53
C ARG A 183 9.27 4.78 -34.47
N PRO A 184 7.96 5.02 -34.62
CA PRO A 184 7.47 6.15 -35.41
C PRO A 184 7.81 7.48 -34.71
N ALA A 185 8.00 8.56 -35.48
CA ALA A 185 8.28 9.88 -34.91
C ALA A 185 7.22 10.36 -33.91
N ALA A 186 5.95 9.95 -34.10
CA ALA A 186 4.86 10.22 -33.18
C ALA A 186 5.09 9.65 -31.76
N PHE A 187 5.76 8.49 -31.63
CA PHE A 187 6.10 7.90 -30.33
C PHE A 187 6.98 8.84 -29.49
N LEU A 188 8.02 9.43 -30.09
CA LEU A 188 8.91 10.34 -29.36
C LEU A 188 8.19 11.63 -28.95
N ALA A 189 7.31 12.15 -29.80
CA ALA A 189 6.52 13.35 -29.50
C ALA A 189 5.48 13.13 -28.39
N ASP A 190 4.81 11.96 -28.36
CA ASP A 190 3.89 11.61 -27.27
C ASP A 190 4.64 11.26 -25.98
N PHE A 191 5.78 10.57 -26.06
CA PHE A 191 6.67 10.31 -24.91
C PHE A 191 7.16 11.62 -24.26
N GLU A 192 7.61 12.60 -25.06
CA GLU A 192 8.02 13.93 -24.57
C GLU A 192 6.87 14.63 -23.82
N GLN A 193 5.65 14.57 -24.36
CA GLN A 193 4.44 15.07 -23.70
C GLN A 193 4.12 14.31 -22.39
N GLU A 194 4.28 12.99 -22.33
CA GLU A 194 4.03 12.20 -21.11
C GLU A 194 5.08 12.49 -20.01
N GLN A 195 6.37 12.64 -20.36
CA GLN A 195 7.39 13.06 -19.39
C GLN A 195 7.13 14.49 -18.89
N GLY A 196 6.80 15.41 -19.81
CA GLY A 196 6.43 16.79 -19.51
C GLY A 196 5.22 16.87 -18.59
N ARG A 197 4.17 16.08 -18.86
CA ARG A 197 3.00 15.95 -17.98
C ARG A 197 3.38 15.49 -16.58
N PHE A 198 4.17 14.42 -16.48
CA PHE A 198 4.59 13.88 -15.20
C PHE A 198 5.33 14.94 -14.38
N LYS A 199 6.26 15.68 -14.99
CA LYS A 199 6.98 16.79 -14.34
C LYS A 199 6.03 17.93 -13.96
N PHE A 200 5.08 18.30 -14.81
CA PHE A 200 4.09 19.36 -14.55
C PHE A 200 3.19 19.03 -13.33
N GLU A 201 2.81 17.76 -13.18
CA GLU A 201 2.10 17.25 -11.99
C GLU A 201 3.00 17.20 -10.74
N GLU A 202 4.24 16.69 -10.85
CA GLU A 202 5.16 16.58 -9.69
C GLU A 202 5.63 17.94 -9.16
N LEU A 203 5.76 18.95 -10.02
CA LEU A 203 6.09 20.34 -9.65
C LEU A 203 4.86 21.14 -9.18
N GLY A 204 3.65 20.62 -9.38
CA GLY A 204 2.41 21.23 -8.93
C GLY A 204 2.04 22.53 -9.66
N CYS A 205 2.33 22.64 -10.96
CA CYS A 205 2.22 23.91 -11.70
C CYS A 205 0.83 24.59 -11.58
N ILE A 206 -0.26 23.82 -11.48
CA ILE A 206 -1.64 24.31 -11.28
C ILE A 206 -1.93 24.91 -9.88
N LYS A 207 -0.98 24.84 -8.94
CA LYS A 207 -1.07 25.54 -7.65
C LYS A 207 -0.96 27.06 -7.82
N CYS A 208 -0.13 27.50 -8.78
CA CYS A 208 0.04 28.90 -9.15
C CYS A 208 -0.73 29.23 -10.43
N HIS A 209 -0.54 28.43 -11.49
CA HIS A 209 -1.16 28.64 -12.79
C HIS A 209 -2.55 27.99 -12.84
N LYS A 210 -3.53 28.67 -12.25
CA LYS A 210 -4.91 28.18 -12.19
C LYS A 210 -5.49 28.02 -13.60
N PRO A 211 -6.08 26.85 -13.92
CA PRO A 211 -6.78 26.65 -15.19
C PRO A 211 -8.14 27.35 -15.20
N ALA A 212 -8.64 27.65 -16.40
CA ALA A 212 -10.03 28.03 -16.60
C ALA A 212 -11.01 26.98 -16.05
N ALA A 213 -12.21 27.44 -15.66
CA ALA A 213 -13.22 26.61 -15.00
C ALA A 213 -13.77 25.47 -15.86
N ASP A 214 -13.50 25.46 -17.16
CA ASP A 214 -13.93 24.48 -18.17
C ASP A 214 -12.77 23.65 -18.77
N ASP A 215 -11.50 23.88 -18.40
CA ASP A 215 -10.35 23.09 -18.88
C ASP A 215 -10.38 21.66 -18.31
N LYS A 216 -10.99 20.75 -19.09
CA LYS A 216 -11.16 19.34 -18.75
C LYS A 216 -9.83 18.61 -18.57
N MET A 217 -8.82 18.95 -19.38
CA MET A 217 -7.51 18.27 -19.35
C MET A 217 -6.72 18.69 -18.12
N ALA A 218 -6.71 19.98 -17.78
CA ALA A 218 -6.05 20.48 -16.58
C ALA A 218 -6.70 19.98 -15.28
N LYS A 219 -8.03 19.79 -15.26
CA LYS A 219 -8.74 19.14 -14.14
C LYS A 219 -8.37 17.66 -13.94
N GLY A 220 -7.90 16.98 -14.99
CA GLY A 220 -7.41 15.60 -14.94
C GLY A 220 -5.96 15.46 -14.47
N LEU A 221 -5.29 16.54 -14.06
CA LEU A 221 -3.94 16.52 -13.52
C LEU A 221 -3.96 16.23 -12.01
N ALA A 222 -2.98 15.48 -11.53
CA ALA A 222 -2.86 15.17 -10.11
C ALA A 222 -2.51 16.42 -9.28
N GLU A 223 -3.43 16.89 -8.45
CA GLU A 223 -3.18 18.00 -7.52
C GLU A 223 -2.45 17.50 -6.26
N ARG A 224 -1.12 17.48 -6.31
CA ARG A 224 -0.29 17.09 -5.17
C ARG A 224 -0.32 18.14 -4.06
N SER A 225 -0.32 17.67 -2.81
CA SER A 225 0.04 18.49 -1.65
C SER A 225 1.54 18.34 -1.32
N VAL A 226 2.07 19.34 -0.63
CA VAL A 226 3.43 19.35 -0.06
C VAL A 226 3.31 19.37 1.49
N PRO A 227 4.42 19.24 2.24
CA PRO A 227 4.35 19.11 3.70
C PRO A 227 3.60 20.24 4.41
N ASN A 228 2.72 19.88 5.35
CA ASN A 228 2.13 20.81 6.29
C ASN A 228 3.23 21.40 7.20
N LEU A 229 3.19 22.73 7.39
CA LEU A 229 4.20 23.47 8.13
C LEU A 229 3.77 23.90 9.55
N SER A 230 2.54 23.64 9.97
CA SER A 230 2.02 24.06 11.29
C SER A 230 2.91 23.63 12.45
N GLU A 231 3.49 22.43 12.33
CA GLU A 231 4.36 21.81 13.33
C GLU A 231 5.84 21.84 12.91
N ILE A 232 6.26 22.70 11.97
CA ILE A 232 7.67 22.73 11.53
C ILE A 232 8.62 23.05 12.68
N ALA A 233 8.26 24.00 13.55
CA ALA A 233 9.12 24.47 14.63
C ALA A 233 9.41 23.44 15.72
N LYS A 234 8.57 22.41 15.89
CA LYS A 234 8.82 21.30 16.82
C LYS A 234 9.63 20.16 16.18
N ARG A 235 9.93 20.23 14.88
CA ARG A 235 10.50 19.13 14.07
C ARG A 235 11.78 19.47 13.32
N VAL A 236 12.11 20.75 13.16
CA VAL A 236 13.22 21.19 12.30
C VAL A 236 13.97 22.34 12.96
N TYR A 237 15.29 22.30 12.89
CA TYR A 237 16.17 23.36 13.40
C TYR A 237 16.07 24.67 12.60
N PRO A 238 16.19 25.85 13.24
CA PRO A 238 16.10 27.14 12.55
C PRO A 238 17.21 27.36 11.50
N GLY A 239 18.46 26.99 11.78
CA GLY A 239 19.56 27.13 10.81
C GLY A 239 19.39 26.24 9.58
N TRP A 240 18.87 25.02 9.76
CA TRP A 240 18.49 24.15 8.65
C TRP A 240 17.38 24.77 7.79
N ILE A 241 16.41 25.48 8.40
CA ILE A 241 15.37 26.17 7.63
C ILE A 241 15.98 27.28 6.77
N ASP A 242 16.91 28.09 7.30
CA ASP A 242 17.57 29.13 6.49
C ASP A 242 18.39 28.52 5.33
N ALA A 243 19.20 27.50 5.62
CA ALA A 243 19.98 26.77 4.62
C ALA A 243 19.10 26.13 3.54
N TRP A 244 17.96 25.54 3.95
CA TRP A 244 16.96 24.99 3.03
C TRP A 244 16.33 26.06 2.15
N LEU A 245 16.00 27.23 2.71
CA LEU A 245 15.41 28.33 1.94
C LEU A 245 16.44 29.02 1.03
N ALA A 246 17.74 28.93 1.33
CA ALA A 246 18.82 29.49 0.51
C ALA A 246 18.96 28.74 -0.81
N ASP A 247 19.03 27.40 -0.76
CA ASP A 247 19.08 26.57 -1.95
C ASP A 247 18.61 25.12 -1.63
N PRO A 248 17.31 24.81 -1.81
CA PRO A 248 16.77 23.49 -1.50
C PRO A 248 17.49 22.35 -2.25
N ALA A 249 17.99 22.63 -3.46
CA ALA A 249 18.62 21.63 -4.31
C ALA A 249 20.04 21.27 -3.85
N LYS A 250 20.78 22.21 -3.23
CA LYS A 250 22.06 21.88 -2.57
C LYS A 250 21.88 20.94 -1.39
N VAL A 251 20.81 21.12 -0.61
CA VAL A 251 20.50 20.25 0.54
C VAL A 251 19.90 18.91 0.08
N ARG A 252 19.08 18.91 -0.99
CA ARG A 252 18.46 17.71 -1.58
C ARG A 252 18.30 17.86 -3.11
N PRO A 253 19.22 17.30 -3.93
CA PRO A 253 19.21 17.50 -5.38
C PRO A 253 17.89 17.21 -6.10
N ASN A 254 17.18 16.15 -5.69
CA ASN A 254 15.92 15.70 -6.31
C ASN A 254 14.66 16.33 -5.67
N THR A 255 14.78 17.50 -5.04
CA THR A 255 13.65 18.19 -4.39
C THR A 255 12.71 18.85 -5.39
N THR A 256 11.41 18.87 -5.08
CA THR A 256 10.40 19.66 -5.80
C THR A 256 10.18 21.05 -5.18
N MET A 257 10.88 21.38 -4.09
CA MET A 257 10.89 22.74 -3.54
C MET A 257 11.79 23.64 -4.39
N PRO A 258 11.27 24.70 -5.05
CA PRO A 258 12.08 25.65 -5.78
C PRO A 258 12.87 26.58 -4.85
N LYS A 259 13.95 27.16 -5.36
CA LYS A 259 14.65 28.29 -4.74
C LYS A 259 13.79 29.56 -4.91
N MET A 260 13.57 30.28 -3.80
CA MET A 260 12.61 31.39 -3.68
C MET A 260 13.24 32.76 -3.37
N PHE A 261 14.55 32.77 -3.11
CA PHE A 261 15.29 33.94 -2.64
C PHE A 261 16.60 34.09 -3.41
N THR A 262 17.04 35.33 -3.53
CA THR A 262 18.35 35.69 -4.07
C THR A 262 19.48 35.35 -3.09
N ASP A 263 20.71 35.32 -3.61
CA ASP A 263 21.92 35.02 -2.81
C ASP A 263 22.54 36.28 -2.15
N ASP A 264 21.98 37.47 -2.44
CA ASP A 264 22.41 38.77 -1.92
C ASP A 264 21.93 39.04 -0.49
N GLU A 265 22.35 40.18 0.08
CA GLU A 265 21.99 40.59 1.45
C GLU A 265 20.47 40.77 1.64
N ARG A 266 19.75 41.17 0.59
CA ARG A 266 18.29 41.23 0.62
C ARG A 266 17.69 39.84 0.74
N GLY A 267 18.10 38.90 -0.11
CA GLY A 267 17.63 37.52 -0.07
C GLY A 267 17.93 36.82 1.25
N LYS A 268 19.11 37.08 1.85
CA LYS A 268 19.46 36.63 3.22
C LYS A 268 18.48 37.18 4.26
N ALA A 269 18.19 38.48 4.21
CA ALA A 269 17.27 39.11 5.17
C ALA A 269 15.80 38.64 4.98
N GLU A 270 15.37 38.40 3.75
CA GLU A 270 14.05 37.81 3.45
C GLU A 270 13.93 36.38 4.00
N ARG A 271 14.97 35.54 3.85
CA ARG A 271 14.99 34.18 4.45
C ARG A 271 14.98 34.22 5.98
N TYR A 272 15.81 35.07 6.58
CA TYR A 272 15.83 35.27 8.03
C TYR A 272 14.43 35.58 8.56
N ALA A 273 13.72 36.54 7.95
CA ALA A 273 12.36 36.90 8.33
C ALA A 273 11.39 35.71 8.26
N VAL A 274 11.40 34.95 7.16
CA VAL A 274 10.54 33.76 6.99
C VAL A 274 10.89 32.66 8.00
N THR A 275 12.17 32.45 8.30
CA THR A 275 12.62 31.53 9.36
C THR A 275 12.08 31.95 10.72
N GLN A 276 12.16 33.24 11.09
CA GLN A 276 11.58 33.74 12.35
C GLN A 276 10.05 33.53 12.41
N TYR A 277 9.33 33.78 11.31
CA TYR A 277 7.90 33.52 11.23
C TYR A 277 7.57 32.03 11.45
N LEU A 278 8.24 31.12 10.75
CA LEU A 278 8.04 29.67 10.90
C LEU A 278 8.41 29.17 12.32
N MET A 279 9.40 29.77 12.97
CA MET A 279 9.75 29.46 14.37
C MET A 279 8.71 29.96 15.38
N SER A 280 7.92 30.98 15.05
CA SER A 280 6.92 31.56 15.96
C SER A 280 5.69 30.67 16.22
N PHE A 281 5.52 29.56 15.47
CA PHE A 281 4.37 28.64 15.62
C PHE A 281 4.40 27.79 16.91
N THR A 282 5.44 27.90 17.74
CA THR A 282 5.51 27.23 19.04
C THR A 282 6.31 28.04 20.04
N ASN A 283 5.94 27.96 21.32
CA ASN A 283 6.74 28.52 22.41
C ASN A 283 7.92 27.62 22.80
N THR A 284 8.00 26.41 22.24
CA THR A 284 9.03 25.40 22.52
C THR A 284 9.66 24.89 21.21
N PRO A 285 10.47 25.71 20.51
CA PRO A 285 11.09 25.31 19.25
C PRO A 285 12.14 24.21 19.47
N LEU A 286 12.40 23.43 18.43
CA LEU A 286 13.37 22.35 18.47
C LEU A 286 14.79 22.92 18.58
N VAL A 287 15.40 22.80 19.76
CA VAL A 287 16.80 23.17 20.01
C VAL A 287 17.76 22.01 19.67
N PRO A 288 19.01 22.26 19.23
CA PRO A 288 20.01 21.21 19.02
C PRO A 288 20.36 20.47 20.33
N PRO A 289 20.67 19.15 20.30
CA PRO A 289 21.11 18.42 21.48
C PRO A 289 22.55 18.80 21.86
N LYS A 290 22.83 18.94 23.16
CA LYS A 290 24.23 18.93 23.63
C LYS A 290 24.80 17.52 23.42
N ALA A 291 25.93 17.41 22.73
CA ALA A 291 26.54 16.13 22.43
C ALA A 291 26.93 15.38 23.72
N ALA A 292 26.43 14.15 23.88
CA ALA A 292 26.84 13.29 24.99
C ALA A 292 28.20 12.65 24.65
N ILE A 293 29.23 12.95 25.45
CA ILE A 293 30.61 12.51 25.23
C ILE A 293 30.72 10.97 25.16
N ASN A 294 29.85 10.25 25.89
CA ASN A 294 29.71 8.80 25.80
C ASN A 294 28.21 8.41 25.78
N PRO A 295 27.64 7.96 24.65
CA PRO A 295 26.28 7.45 24.63
C PRO A 295 26.19 6.11 25.40
N PRO A 296 25.13 5.89 26.19
CA PRO A 296 24.85 4.61 26.85
C PRO A 296 24.83 3.40 25.89
N ASN A 297 25.09 2.20 26.42
CA ASN A 297 25.25 1.00 25.59
C ASN A 297 23.97 0.59 24.86
N ASP A 298 22.79 0.85 25.41
CA ASP A 298 21.50 0.65 24.74
C ASP A 298 21.34 1.54 23.49
N VAL A 299 21.89 2.77 23.53
CA VAL A 299 21.93 3.69 22.38
C VAL A 299 22.90 3.18 21.31
N LYS A 300 24.04 2.60 21.70
CA LYS A 300 24.96 1.95 20.74
C LYS A 300 24.30 0.76 20.05
N GLN A 301 23.62 -0.11 20.80
CA GLN A 301 22.84 -1.22 20.24
C GLN A 301 21.67 -0.74 19.37
N SER A 302 21.05 0.39 19.73
CA SER A 302 19.98 1.05 18.97
C SER A 302 20.43 1.44 17.56
N PHE A 303 21.69 1.87 17.38
CA PHE A 303 22.25 2.13 16.05
C PHE A 303 22.39 0.88 15.19
N GLU A 304 22.86 -0.24 15.73
CA GLU A 304 23.03 -1.49 14.96
C GLU A 304 21.68 -2.12 14.60
N ARG A 305 20.70 -2.10 15.52
CA ARG A 305 19.31 -2.48 15.21
C ARG A 305 18.71 -1.55 14.16
N GLY A 306 18.94 -0.24 14.27
CA GLY A 306 18.47 0.77 13.33
C GLY A 306 19.05 0.58 11.93
N LYS A 307 20.34 0.24 11.82
CA LYS A 307 21.01 -0.10 10.56
C LYS A 307 20.42 -1.37 9.93
N ALA A 308 20.28 -2.45 10.70
CA ALA A 308 19.68 -3.69 10.23
C ALA A 308 18.24 -3.46 9.73
N LEU A 309 17.41 -2.78 10.53
CA LEU A 309 16.03 -2.41 10.18
C LEU A 309 15.96 -1.52 8.94
N TYR A 310 16.86 -0.54 8.80
CA TYR A 310 16.91 0.34 7.62
C TYR A 310 17.11 -0.44 6.31
N THR A 311 17.98 -1.46 6.33
CA THR A 311 18.19 -2.36 5.18
C THR A 311 17.02 -3.32 5.01
N VAL A 312 16.68 -4.15 6.01
CA VAL A 312 15.69 -5.23 5.82
C VAL A 312 14.25 -4.73 5.70
N ALA A 313 13.86 -3.60 6.32
CA ALA A 313 12.51 -3.07 6.17
C ALA A 313 12.26 -2.46 4.78
N GLY A 314 13.31 -2.19 4.01
CA GLY A 314 13.25 -1.67 2.64
C GLY A 314 13.55 -0.18 2.49
N CYS A 315 14.00 0.52 3.55
CA CYS A 315 14.31 1.96 3.45
C CYS A 315 15.44 2.20 2.44
N ALA A 316 16.47 1.35 2.46
CA ALA A 316 17.61 1.39 1.55
C ALA A 316 17.24 1.28 0.05
N ALA A 317 16.09 0.68 -0.31
CA ALA A 317 15.67 0.56 -1.72
C ALA A 317 15.37 1.94 -2.35
N CYS A 318 14.85 2.88 -1.56
CA CYS A 318 14.60 4.27 -1.99
C CYS A 318 15.70 5.24 -1.54
N HIS A 319 16.38 4.99 -0.42
CA HIS A 319 17.24 5.97 0.26
C HIS A 319 18.75 5.73 0.09
N GLN A 320 19.17 5.14 -1.02
CA GLN A 320 20.57 5.08 -1.43
C GLN A 320 21.00 6.28 -2.27
N GLU A 321 22.31 6.51 -2.35
CA GLU A 321 22.89 7.34 -3.41
C GLU A 321 22.56 6.77 -4.79
N ALA A 322 22.29 7.67 -5.75
CA ALA A 322 22.10 7.29 -7.13
C ALA A 322 23.46 6.97 -7.76
N LYS A 323 23.75 5.68 -7.92
CA LYS A 323 24.86 5.21 -8.76
C LYS A 323 24.38 5.08 -10.21
N ALA A 324 25.27 5.29 -11.17
CA ALA A 324 24.98 5.01 -12.57
C ALA A 324 24.52 3.55 -12.73
N ALA A 325 23.59 3.30 -13.65
CA ALA A 325 23.16 1.94 -13.97
C ALA A 325 24.35 1.18 -14.57
N ALA A 326 24.82 0.15 -13.86
CA ALA A 326 25.83 -0.77 -14.38
C ALA A 326 25.15 -1.85 -15.23
N LYS A 327 25.92 -2.46 -16.16
CA LYS A 327 25.50 -3.65 -16.90
C LYS A 327 25.01 -4.73 -15.93
N ASN A 328 23.88 -5.36 -16.23
CA ASN A 328 23.37 -6.42 -15.35
C ASN A 328 24.21 -7.69 -15.53
N VAL A 329 24.93 -8.10 -14.49
CA VAL A 329 25.81 -9.28 -14.52
C VAL A 329 25.02 -10.59 -14.55
N GLU A 330 23.72 -10.59 -14.19
CA GLU A 330 22.88 -11.80 -14.21
C GLU A 330 22.31 -12.13 -15.61
N ASP A 331 22.11 -11.16 -16.51
CA ASP A 331 21.57 -11.39 -17.88
C ASP A 331 22.37 -10.75 -19.03
N ASP A 332 23.51 -10.13 -18.70
CA ASP A 332 24.47 -9.49 -19.61
C ASP A 332 23.87 -8.42 -20.56
N ARG A 333 22.73 -7.83 -20.18
CA ARG A 333 22.06 -6.76 -20.94
C ARG A 333 22.56 -5.36 -20.58
N GLU A 334 22.57 -4.50 -21.59
CA GLU A 334 22.80 -3.06 -21.44
C GLU A 334 21.61 -2.37 -20.75
N PRO A 335 21.85 -1.37 -19.88
CA PRO A 335 20.78 -0.61 -19.23
C PRO A 335 19.82 0.05 -20.24
N LEU A 336 18.51 -0.04 -19.97
CA LEU A 336 17.49 0.60 -20.80
C LEU A 336 17.58 2.13 -20.71
N LYS A 337 17.54 2.80 -21.86
CA LYS A 337 17.33 4.26 -21.93
C LYS A 337 15.94 4.66 -21.43
N THR A 338 15.72 5.94 -21.13
CA THR A 338 14.44 6.43 -20.60
C THR A 338 13.27 6.17 -21.56
N GLU A 339 13.51 6.32 -22.86
CA GLU A 339 12.57 6.04 -23.96
C GLU A 339 12.48 4.54 -24.33
N GLU A 340 13.28 3.68 -23.70
CA GLU A 340 13.20 2.21 -23.80
C GLU A 340 12.39 1.59 -22.63
N GLN A 341 11.93 2.39 -21.67
CA GLN A 341 11.24 1.94 -20.46
C GLN A 341 9.72 2.17 -20.58
N VAL A 342 8.95 1.10 -20.35
CA VAL A 342 7.48 1.06 -20.34
C VAL A 342 6.91 1.82 -19.15
N PHE A 343 7.50 1.69 -17.95
CA PHE A 343 7.04 2.36 -16.73
C PHE A 343 7.87 3.59 -16.37
N GLY A 344 9.04 3.73 -16.99
CA GLY A 344 9.95 4.86 -16.84
C GLY A 344 10.88 4.73 -15.62
N PRO A 345 11.80 5.69 -15.46
CA PRO A 345 12.95 5.51 -14.59
C PRO A 345 12.57 5.58 -13.11
N VAL A 346 13.22 4.74 -12.32
CA VAL A 346 13.15 4.77 -10.86
C VAL A 346 14.01 5.89 -10.29
N THR A 347 13.51 6.55 -9.25
CA THR A 347 14.23 7.63 -8.57
C THR A 347 14.66 7.18 -7.17
N LYS A 348 15.93 7.44 -6.84
CA LYS A 348 16.48 7.30 -5.49
C LYS A 348 16.64 8.67 -4.82
N TYR A 349 16.55 8.68 -3.49
CA TYR A 349 16.57 9.89 -2.66
C TYR A 349 17.58 9.72 -1.54
N ALA A 350 18.84 10.11 -1.78
CA ALA A 350 19.82 10.21 -0.71
C ALA A 350 19.25 11.04 0.45
N LEU A 351 19.33 10.52 1.68
CA LEU A 351 18.80 11.20 2.86
C LEU A 351 19.67 12.39 3.31
N GLY A 352 20.95 12.35 2.94
CA GLY A 352 21.95 13.33 3.36
C GLY A 352 22.15 13.34 4.87
N ALA A 353 22.62 14.47 5.38
CA ALA A 353 22.79 14.72 6.81
C ALA A 353 21.46 15.00 7.52
N VAL A 354 20.68 13.95 7.81
CA VAL A 354 19.40 14.08 8.53
C VAL A 354 19.60 14.61 9.96
N GLY A 355 20.76 14.36 10.56
CA GLY A 355 21.15 14.90 11.87
C GLY A 355 21.20 16.43 11.90
N SER A 356 21.65 17.09 10.82
CA SER A 356 21.63 18.58 10.73
C SER A 356 20.22 19.15 10.55
N LYS A 357 19.18 18.31 10.37
CA LYS A 357 17.79 18.76 10.22
C LYS A 357 16.97 18.66 11.50
N THR A 358 17.11 17.54 12.22
CA THR A 358 16.19 17.13 13.28
C THR A 358 16.88 16.20 14.29
N ARG A 359 16.33 16.17 15.51
CA ARG A 359 16.61 15.10 16.48
C ARG A 359 15.95 13.78 16.08
N SER A 360 16.36 12.70 16.75
CA SER A 360 15.78 11.36 16.60
C SER A 360 14.32 11.24 17.02
N GLU A 361 13.85 12.04 17.97
CA GLU A 361 12.53 11.91 18.58
C GLU A 361 11.42 12.45 17.64
N PRO A 362 11.53 13.66 17.05
CA PRO A 362 10.61 14.09 15.99
C PRO A 362 10.72 13.22 14.73
N LEU A 363 11.91 12.69 14.42
CA LEU A 363 12.10 11.78 13.29
C LEU A 363 11.41 10.42 13.53
N SER A 364 11.49 9.85 14.73
CA SER A 364 10.79 8.62 15.11
C SER A 364 9.26 8.78 15.02
N ALA A 365 8.73 9.91 15.48
CA ALA A 365 7.32 10.25 15.31
C ALA A 365 6.92 10.42 13.82
N TYR A 366 7.80 11.03 13.00
CA TYR A 366 7.59 11.13 11.56
C TYR A 366 7.60 9.75 10.87
N LEU A 367 8.57 8.89 11.17
CA LEU A 367 8.70 7.55 10.56
C LEU A 367 7.50 6.64 10.87
N GLN A 368 6.84 6.84 12.01
CA GLN A 368 5.59 6.14 12.36
C GLN A 368 4.39 6.60 11.54
N ASN A 369 4.31 7.86 11.07
CA ASN A 369 3.26 8.29 10.14
C ASN A 369 3.69 9.49 9.28
N PRO A 370 4.44 9.26 8.18
CA PRO A 370 4.91 10.34 7.31
C PRO A 370 3.76 11.07 6.59
N LEU A 371 2.68 10.35 6.29
CA LEU A 371 1.53 10.86 5.55
C LEU A 371 0.73 11.89 6.35
N LYS A 372 0.75 11.84 7.69
CA LYS A 372 0.23 12.92 8.55
C LYS A 372 0.92 14.26 8.29
N THR A 373 2.20 14.25 7.93
CA THR A 373 2.95 15.46 7.55
C THR A 373 2.73 15.85 6.09
N ASN A 374 2.73 14.88 5.17
CA ASN A 374 2.51 15.13 3.75
C ASN A 374 1.58 14.05 3.17
N PRO A 375 0.28 14.33 3.04
CA PRO A 375 -0.71 13.32 2.61
C PRO A 375 -0.45 12.77 1.19
N HIS A 376 0.21 13.52 0.30
CA HIS A 376 0.62 13.04 -1.04
C HIS A 376 2.13 12.72 -1.10
N GLY A 377 2.78 12.56 0.05
CA GLY A 377 4.23 12.35 0.16
C GLY A 377 4.72 11.03 -0.47
N ARG A 378 5.90 11.06 -1.08
CA ARG A 378 6.59 9.84 -1.55
C ARG A 378 7.21 9.01 -0.41
N MET A 379 7.30 9.55 0.81
CA MET A 379 7.70 8.80 2.01
C MET A 379 6.47 8.07 2.56
N PRO A 380 6.43 6.73 2.53
CA PRO A 380 5.28 5.94 2.95
C PRO A 380 5.33 5.58 4.44
N HIS A 381 4.20 5.17 5.00
CA HIS A 381 4.15 4.51 6.30
C HIS A 381 4.71 3.09 6.16
N MET A 382 5.88 2.84 6.76
CA MET A 382 6.60 1.55 6.66
C MET A 382 6.11 0.48 7.65
N ASN A 383 5.06 0.74 8.42
CA ASN A 383 4.56 -0.14 9.48
C ASN A 383 5.64 -0.46 10.52
N LEU A 384 6.38 0.56 10.95
CA LEU A 384 7.36 0.50 12.05
C LEU A 384 6.63 0.69 13.38
N THR A 385 6.97 -0.13 14.37
CA THR A 385 6.60 0.13 15.77
C THR A 385 7.38 1.33 16.34
N GLY A 386 6.92 1.92 17.43
CA GLY A 386 7.62 3.04 18.10
C GLY A 386 9.09 2.76 18.43
N PRO A 387 9.46 1.59 18.98
CA PRO A 387 10.85 1.20 19.19
C PRO A 387 11.67 1.08 17.88
N GLU A 388 11.12 0.42 16.85
CA GLU A 388 11.80 0.27 15.55
C GLU A 388 12.04 1.62 14.87
N ALA A 389 11.04 2.50 14.89
CA ALA A 389 11.16 3.86 14.36
C ALA A 389 12.21 4.69 15.13
N THR A 390 12.37 4.43 16.44
CA THR A 390 13.37 5.09 17.28
C THR A 390 14.78 4.60 16.99
N ASP A 391 14.97 3.29 16.82
CA ASP A 391 16.26 2.70 16.40
C ASP A 391 16.69 3.25 15.02
N VAL A 392 15.79 3.25 14.03
CA VAL A 392 16.07 3.80 12.69
C VAL A 392 16.33 5.32 12.75
N ALA A 393 15.55 6.08 13.51
CA ALA A 393 15.74 7.52 13.63
C ALA A 393 17.10 7.89 14.28
N ARG A 394 17.50 7.16 15.34
CA ARG A 394 18.82 7.30 15.97
C ARG A 394 19.95 6.94 15.00
N PHE A 395 19.80 5.87 14.24
CA PHE A 395 20.77 5.50 13.19
C PHE A 395 20.91 6.60 12.12
N LEU A 396 19.82 7.23 11.67
CA LEU A 396 19.86 8.27 10.63
C LEU A 396 20.37 9.63 11.14
N CYS A 397 20.00 10.04 12.35
CA CYS A 397 20.42 11.33 12.93
C CYS A 397 21.91 11.39 13.32
N ARG A 398 22.69 10.31 13.17
CA ARG A 398 24.15 10.32 13.38
C ARG A 398 24.92 11.08 12.32
N ILE A 399 24.32 11.29 11.14
CA ILE A 399 24.98 11.94 10.00
C ILE A 399 24.60 13.42 10.01
N THR A 400 25.58 14.27 10.32
CA THR A 400 25.53 15.73 10.20
C THR A 400 26.33 16.18 8.99
N ASP A 401 26.06 17.42 8.56
CA ASP A 401 26.79 18.20 7.57
C ASP A 401 27.20 19.48 8.29
N ASP A 402 28.51 19.66 8.45
CA ASP A 402 29.11 20.77 9.20
C ASP A 402 28.96 22.11 8.46
N ALA A 403 28.52 22.11 7.19
CA ALA A 403 28.12 23.32 6.46
C ALA A 403 26.69 23.77 6.78
N ILE A 404 25.90 23.00 7.54
CA ILE A 404 24.53 23.35 7.92
C ILE A 404 24.43 23.53 9.44
N GLU A 405 24.45 24.80 9.85
CA GLU A 405 24.22 25.21 11.24
C GLU A 405 22.84 24.76 11.75
N ALA A 406 22.80 24.29 13.00
CA ALA A 406 21.55 23.91 13.67
C ALA A 406 20.97 25.04 14.53
N GLU A 407 21.78 26.03 14.92
CA GLU A 407 21.32 27.21 15.64
C GLU A 407 20.63 28.21 14.71
N ALA A 408 19.96 29.23 15.27
CA ALA A 408 19.30 30.23 14.44
C ALA A 408 20.33 31.11 13.72
N PRO A 409 20.12 31.49 12.45
CA PRO A 409 21.00 32.44 11.77
C PRO A 409 21.11 33.75 12.56
N VAL A 410 22.25 34.43 12.46
CA VAL A 410 22.44 35.76 13.04
C VAL A 410 21.54 36.76 12.30
N ALA A 411 20.96 37.72 13.04
CA ALA A 411 20.12 38.76 12.45
C ALA A 411 20.91 39.58 11.41
N PRO A 412 20.34 39.86 10.22
CA PRO A 412 20.99 40.64 9.18
C PRO A 412 21.13 42.11 9.60
N LYS A 413 22.03 42.85 8.91
CA LYS A 413 22.21 44.30 9.13
C LYS A 413 21.01 45.12 8.64
N THR A 414 20.30 44.63 7.61
CA THR A 414 19.08 45.22 7.04
C THR A 414 17.96 45.26 8.08
N LYS A 415 17.24 46.38 8.19
CA LYS A 415 16.12 46.49 9.13
C LYS A 415 14.86 45.79 8.60
N PRO A 416 13.97 45.26 9.47
CA PRO A 416 12.68 44.70 9.04
C PRO A 416 11.84 45.65 8.17
N THR A 417 11.92 46.94 8.50
CA THR A 417 11.17 48.03 7.85
C THR A 417 11.63 48.29 6.41
N GLU A 418 12.94 48.14 6.14
CA GLU A 418 13.53 48.29 4.80
C GLU A 418 13.04 47.21 3.83
N LEU A 419 12.69 46.02 4.33
CA LEU A 419 12.09 44.95 3.53
C LEU A 419 10.60 45.22 3.21
N LEU A 420 9.86 45.90 4.08
CA LEU A 420 8.44 46.19 3.87
C LEU A 420 8.17 47.20 2.75
N ALA A 421 9.09 48.14 2.50
CA ALA A 421 8.90 49.20 1.51
C ALA A 421 8.61 48.66 0.08
N ASN A 422 9.03 47.42 -0.19
CA ASN A 422 8.85 46.72 -1.47
C ASN A 422 7.74 45.65 -1.45
N LEU A 423 6.92 45.60 -0.39
CA LEU A 423 5.85 44.61 -0.17
C LEU A 423 4.50 45.29 0.15
N ALA A 424 4.40 46.61 -0.03
CA ALA A 424 3.24 47.42 0.35
C ALA A 424 1.96 47.09 -0.46
N ASP A 425 2.12 46.63 -1.70
CA ASP A 425 1.01 46.30 -2.61
C ASP A 425 0.35 44.93 -2.34
N ILE A 426 0.78 44.22 -1.29
CA ILE A 426 0.25 42.90 -0.93
C ILE A 426 -0.86 43.08 0.10
N ASP A 427 -2.10 42.95 -0.36
CA ASP A 427 -3.29 43.03 0.49
C ASP A 427 -3.28 41.94 1.58
N LEU A 428 -3.43 42.41 2.82
CA LEU A 428 -3.42 41.63 4.06
C LEU A 428 -4.46 42.16 5.07
N ASP A 429 -5.54 42.79 4.60
CA ASP A 429 -6.68 43.30 5.40
C ASP A 429 -6.32 44.32 6.53
N LYS A 430 -5.04 44.66 6.72
CA LYS A 430 -4.52 45.70 7.64
C LYS A 430 -3.20 46.31 7.13
N PRO A 431 -3.07 47.65 7.13
CA PRO A 431 -1.78 48.29 6.84
C PRO A 431 -0.72 47.92 7.88
N ALA A 432 0.56 48.08 7.51
CA ALA A 432 1.70 47.89 8.42
C ALA A 432 1.89 49.04 9.44
N THR A 433 0.88 49.90 9.61
CA THR A 433 0.80 50.86 10.70
C THR A 433 1.06 50.14 12.02
N ASP A 434 2.06 50.63 12.76
CA ASP A 434 2.55 50.11 14.03
C ASP A 434 3.59 48.98 13.99
N LEU A 435 4.15 48.59 12.82
CA LEU A 435 5.32 47.68 12.83
C LEU A 435 6.47 48.26 13.67
N ASP A 436 6.77 49.55 13.47
CA ASP A 436 7.84 50.26 14.18
C ASP A 436 7.64 50.32 15.70
N LYS A 437 6.39 50.14 16.17
CA LYS A 437 6.03 50.09 17.59
C LYS A 437 6.20 48.69 18.20
N LEU A 438 6.41 47.65 17.39
CA LEU A 438 6.68 46.30 17.87
C LEU A 438 8.17 46.12 18.22
N PRO A 439 8.52 45.30 19.24
CA PRO A 439 9.90 44.84 19.44
C PRO A 439 10.45 44.18 18.18
N VAL A 440 11.74 44.41 17.87
CA VAL A 440 12.40 43.98 16.61
C VAL A 440 12.15 42.50 16.26
N ALA A 441 12.17 41.59 17.25
CA ALA A 441 11.84 40.18 17.03
C ALA A 441 10.41 39.95 16.48
N LYS A 442 9.41 40.70 16.99
CA LYS A 442 8.03 40.67 16.48
C LYS A 442 7.90 41.35 15.12
N GLN A 443 8.74 42.34 14.81
CA GLN A 443 8.82 42.92 13.47
C GLN A 443 9.25 41.86 12.45
N TRP A 444 10.32 41.11 12.73
CA TRP A 444 10.80 40.03 11.86
C TRP A 444 9.73 38.96 11.59
N VAL A 445 9.01 38.51 12.62
CA VAL A 445 7.87 37.57 12.48
C VAL A 445 6.78 38.14 11.57
N ALA A 446 6.41 39.42 11.75
CA ALA A 446 5.39 40.06 10.94
C ALA A 446 5.83 40.28 9.48
N VAL A 447 7.10 40.60 9.23
CA VAL A 447 7.68 40.70 7.87
C VAL A 447 7.74 39.31 7.22
N GLY A 448 8.15 38.28 7.96
CA GLY A 448 8.21 36.90 7.51
C GLY A 448 6.85 36.36 7.07
N ALA A 449 5.77 36.68 7.80
CA ALA A 449 4.41 36.33 7.42
C ALA A 449 4.02 36.96 6.06
N ARG A 450 4.34 38.24 5.84
CA ARG A 450 4.08 38.91 4.55
C ARG A 450 4.87 38.27 3.41
N LEU A 451 6.17 38.02 3.63
CA LEU A 451 7.03 37.34 2.66
C LEU A 451 6.55 35.93 2.32
N PHE A 452 6.04 35.19 3.30
CA PHE A 452 5.51 33.83 3.10
C PHE A 452 4.29 33.83 2.16
N GLN A 453 3.40 34.83 2.26
CA GLN A 453 2.34 35.04 1.28
C GLN A 453 2.89 35.57 -0.06
N ALA A 454 3.75 36.59 -0.04
CA ALA A 454 4.32 37.26 -1.22
C ALA A 454 5.02 36.30 -2.18
N LYS A 455 5.82 35.38 -1.63
CA LYS A 455 6.55 34.36 -2.38
C LYS A 455 5.64 33.20 -2.82
N GLY A 456 4.36 33.20 -2.46
CA GLY A 456 3.40 32.15 -2.81
C GLY A 456 3.60 30.84 -2.05
N CYS A 457 4.26 30.84 -0.89
CA CYS A 457 4.50 29.61 -0.12
C CYS A 457 3.18 28.90 0.26
N VAL A 458 2.13 29.69 0.55
CA VAL A 458 0.74 29.26 0.78
C VAL A 458 0.05 28.59 -0.41
N ASN A 459 0.50 28.82 -1.65
CA ASN A 459 -0.09 28.14 -2.82
C ASN A 459 0.17 26.63 -2.78
N CYS A 460 1.26 26.22 -2.12
CA CYS A 460 1.65 24.83 -1.97
C CYS A 460 1.46 24.33 -0.53
N HIS A 461 2.01 25.04 0.47
CA HIS A 461 2.04 24.59 1.86
C HIS A 461 0.75 24.88 2.62
N SER A 462 0.17 23.84 3.22
CA SER A 462 -0.94 23.98 4.18
C SER A 462 -0.43 24.31 5.58
N MET A 463 -1.18 25.15 6.30
CA MET A 463 -0.97 25.47 7.70
C MET A 463 -2.32 25.66 8.40
N ASP A 464 -2.34 25.43 9.71
CA ASP A 464 -3.54 25.50 10.54
C ASP A 464 -3.99 26.95 10.70
N ALA A 465 -5.30 27.18 10.84
CA ALA A 465 -5.88 28.53 10.91
C ALA A 465 -5.26 29.41 12.03
N ALA A 466 -4.85 28.80 13.14
CA ALA A 466 -4.16 29.47 14.24
C ALA A 466 -2.83 30.14 13.83
N ASN A 467 -2.13 29.58 12.85
CA ASN A 467 -0.85 30.08 12.33
C ASN A 467 -1.02 31.19 11.27
N LYS A 468 -2.28 31.51 10.91
CA LYS A 468 -2.66 32.63 10.01
C LYS A 468 -1.85 32.62 8.69
N PRO A 469 -2.00 31.58 7.84
CA PRO A 469 -1.21 31.43 6.62
C PRO A 469 -1.28 32.62 5.66
N GLY A 470 -2.41 33.34 5.61
CA GLY A 470 -2.70 34.32 4.56
C GLY A 470 -3.51 33.72 3.41
N LYS A 471 -3.80 34.54 2.39
CA LYS A 471 -4.54 34.14 1.19
C LYS A 471 -3.54 33.69 0.10
N PRO A 472 -3.84 32.67 -0.73
CA PRO A 472 -2.96 32.27 -1.83
C PRO A 472 -2.63 33.42 -2.78
N GLN A 473 -1.38 33.53 -3.22
CA GLN A 473 -0.94 34.56 -4.15
C GLN A 473 -1.49 34.27 -5.55
N ALA A 474 -1.98 35.30 -6.24
CA ALA A 474 -2.41 35.19 -7.63
C ALA A 474 -1.20 35.24 -8.59
N PHE A 475 -1.20 34.36 -9.59
CA PHE A 475 -0.20 34.30 -10.66
C PHE A 475 -0.89 34.34 -12.03
N ALA A 476 -0.12 34.41 -13.12
CA ALA A 476 -0.66 34.29 -14.47
C ALA A 476 -1.48 33.00 -14.64
N SER A 477 -2.67 33.11 -15.24
CA SER A 477 -3.53 31.95 -15.49
C SER A 477 -2.86 30.96 -16.45
N LEU A 478 -3.33 29.71 -16.44
CA LEU A 478 -2.74 28.66 -17.25
C LEU A 478 -2.74 29.01 -18.75
N GLU A 479 -3.78 29.68 -19.23
CA GLU A 479 -3.95 30.11 -20.63
C GLU A 479 -2.87 31.11 -21.04
N LYS A 480 -2.50 32.04 -20.13
CA LYS A 480 -1.38 32.96 -20.35
C LYS A 480 -0.04 32.23 -20.41
N VAL A 481 0.14 31.16 -19.63
CA VAL A 481 1.34 30.30 -19.72
C VAL A 481 1.38 29.51 -21.03
N LYS A 482 0.24 28.91 -21.45
CA LYS A 482 0.13 28.22 -22.75
C LYS A 482 0.55 29.14 -23.91
N ALA A 483 0.15 30.43 -23.87
CA ALA A 483 0.51 31.43 -24.87
C ALA A 483 1.97 31.93 -24.79
N ALA A 484 2.54 32.04 -23.58
CA ALA A 484 3.88 32.61 -23.37
C ALA A 484 5.04 31.64 -23.67
N GLY A 485 4.79 30.33 -23.76
CA GLY A 485 5.81 29.32 -24.06
C GLY A 485 6.89 29.19 -22.97
N ALA A 486 8.14 28.94 -23.37
CA ALA A 486 9.26 28.61 -22.48
C ALA A 486 9.83 29.85 -21.72
N THR A 487 9.01 30.46 -20.88
CA THR A 487 9.33 31.65 -20.08
C THR A 487 9.16 31.39 -18.57
N GLY A 488 9.48 32.38 -17.72
CA GLY A 488 9.35 32.26 -16.27
C GLY A 488 10.16 31.10 -15.69
N CYS A 489 9.52 30.22 -14.90
CA CYS A 489 10.14 29.09 -14.22
C CYS A 489 10.85 28.10 -15.16
N ILE A 490 10.41 27.98 -16.42
CA ILE A 490 10.96 27.07 -17.43
C ILE A 490 11.88 27.77 -18.45
N ALA A 491 12.19 29.06 -18.25
CA ALA A 491 13.13 29.80 -19.09
C ALA A 491 14.54 29.19 -19.04
N ALA A 492 15.37 29.51 -20.05
CA ALA A 492 16.78 29.09 -20.09
C ALA A 492 17.53 29.51 -18.81
N LYS A 493 17.32 30.75 -18.35
CA LYS A 493 17.84 31.30 -17.09
C LYS A 493 16.69 31.98 -16.30
N PRO A 494 16.03 31.28 -15.36
CA PRO A 494 14.98 31.88 -14.55
C PRO A 494 15.56 32.83 -13.49
N ASP A 495 14.80 33.87 -13.14
CA ASP A 495 15.20 34.95 -12.23
C ASP A 495 14.56 34.75 -10.85
N ALA A 496 15.36 34.40 -9.83
CA ALA A 496 14.90 34.13 -8.47
C ALA A 496 14.29 35.35 -7.75
N ALA A 497 14.48 36.56 -8.27
CA ALA A 497 13.80 37.76 -7.76
C ALA A 497 12.32 37.84 -8.22
N LYS A 498 11.95 37.11 -9.28
CA LYS A 498 10.63 37.20 -9.95
C LYS A 498 9.84 35.90 -9.98
N VAL A 499 10.52 34.76 -10.08
CA VAL A 499 9.89 33.44 -10.23
C VAL A 499 10.58 32.38 -9.37
N PRO A 500 9.84 31.34 -8.92
CA PRO A 500 10.44 30.16 -8.33
C PRO A 500 11.46 29.50 -9.29
N VAL A 501 12.67 29.23 -8.80
CA VAL A 501 13.73 28.57 -9.58
C VAL A 501 13.78 27.08 -9.24
N TYR A 502 13.37 26.25 -10.19
CA TYR A 502 13.48 24.79 -10.10
C TYR A 502 14.78 24.32 -10.78
N THR A 503 15.40 23.27 -10.22
CA THR A 503 16.56 22.60 -10.82
C THR A 503 16.09 21.72 -11.98
N LEU A 504 16.03 22.30 -13.17
CA LEU A 504 15.57 21.66 -14.41
C LEU A 504 16.71 21.66 -15.44
N ASN A 505 17.03 20.49 -15.99
CA ASN A 505 17.96 20.35 -17.11
C ASN A 505 17.30 20.79 -18.44
N ALA A 506 18.07 20.78 -19.54
CA ALA A 506 17.56 21.21 -20.85
C ALA A 506 16.38 20.36 -21.35
N THR A 507 16.45 19.04 -21.18
CA THR A 507 15.39 18.08 -21.54
C THR A 507 14.13 18.31 -20.71
N ASP A 508 14.27 18.52 -19.40
CA ASP A 508 13.13 18.82 -18.51
C ASP A 508 12.36 20.06 -18.97
N LYS A 509 13.09 21.11 -19.40
CA LYS A 509 12.49 22.36 -19.89
C LYS A 509 11.81 22.17 -21.25
N ALA A 510 12.40 21.40 -22.15
CA ALA A 510 11.82 21.06 -23.45
C ALA A 510 10.50 20.28 -23.27
N GLU A 511 10.52 19.21 -22.50
CA GLU A 511 9.34 18.39 -22.20
C GLU A 511 8.21 19.19 -21.53
N LEU A 512 8.54 20.03 -20.54
CA LEU A 512 7.57 20.91 -19.88
C LEU A 512 6.98 21.93 -20.86
N ALA A 513 7.78 22.49 -21.77
CA ALA A 513 7.30 23.43 -22.79
C ALA A 513 6.43 22.71 -23.84
N ALA A 514 6.79 21.51 -24.28
CA ALA A 514 6.01 20.68 -25.19
C ALA A 514 4.65 20.31 -24.58
N PHE A 515 4.65 19.87 -23.32
CA PHE A 515 3.41 19.57 -22.58
C PHE A 515 2.54 20.82 -22.37
N ALA A 516 3.12 21.95 -21.95
CA ALA A 516 2.38 23.19 -21.77
C ALA A 516 1.75 23.70 -23.07
N LYS A 517 2.43 23.54 -24.21
CA LYS A 517 1.97 23.97 -25.54
C LYS A 517 0.89 23.06 -26.13
N ALA A 518 1.05 21.74 -26.02
CA ALA A 518 0.21 20.77 -26.75
C ALA A 518 -0.47 19.72 -25.86
N GLY A 519 0.15 19.30 -24.75
CA GLY A 519 -0.35 18.26 -23.87
C GLY A 519 -1.51 18.69 -22.94
N LEU A 520 -1.71 20.00 -22.74
CA LEU A 520 -2.88 20.58 -22.05
C LEU A 520 -4.10 20.74 -22.98
N THR A 521 -4.30 19.76 -23.88
CA THR A 521 -5.44 19.67 -24.82
C THR A 521 -5.94 18.22 -24.87
N GLY A 522 -7.21 18.03 -25.26
CA GLY A 522 -7.86 16.72 -25.34
C GLY A 522 -9.08 16.58 -24.44
N ALA A 523 -9.60 15.36 -24.32
CA ALA A 523 -10.87 15.10 -23.66
C ALA A 523 -10.86 15.28 -22.13
N GLY A 524 -9.72 15.03 -21.48
CA GLY A 524 -9.64 14.93 -20.02
C GLY A 524 -10.32 13.67 -19.46
N SER A 525 -10.44 12.61 -20.27
CA SER A 525 -11.15 11.39 -19.91
C SER A 525 -10.43 10.59 -18.82
N ALA A 526 -11.19 9.82 -18.04
CA ALA A 526 -10.63 8.85 -17.12
C ALA A 526 -9.80 7.79 -17.88
N ALA A 527 -8.63 7.44 -17.35
CA ALA A 527 -7.75 6.45 -17.96
C ALA A 527 -7.03 5.61 -16.89
N PRO A 528 -7.71 4.62 -16.27
CA PRO A 528 -7.16 3.87 -15.13
C PRO A 528 -5.81 3.22 -15.43
N ALA A 529 -5.64 2.60 -16.60
CA ALA A 529 -4.38 1.97 -17.03
C ALA A 529 -3.21 2.98 -17.09
N TYR A 530 -3.46 4.19 -17.60
CA TYR A 530 -2.48 5.28 -17.59
C TYR A 530 -2.18 5.76 -16.16
N SER A 531 -3.22 5.97 -15.34
CA SER A 531 -3.06 6.36 -13.93
C SER A 531 -2.26 5.34 -13.11
N ALA A 532 -2.40 4.03 -13.40
CA ALA A 532 -1.60 2.98 -12.77
C ALA A 532 -0.10 3.12 -13.12
N ARG A 533 0.23 3.34 -14.40
CA ARG A 533 1.63 3.57 -14.85
C ARG A 533 2.23 4.80 -14.18
N VAL A 534 1.49 5.91 -14.14
CA VAL A 534 1.91 7.15 -13.46
C VAL A 534 2.13 6.92 -11.96
N ALA A 535 1.24 6.18 -11.28
CA ALA A 535 1.37 5.89 -9.85
C ALA A 535 2.55 4.96 -9.53
N ILE A 536 2.80 3.91 -10.33
CA ILE A 536 3.97 3.02 -10.22
C ILE A 536 5.27 3.84 -10.23
N LYS A 537 5.39 4.79 -11.17
CA LYS A 537 6.53 5.71 -11.28
C LYS A 537 6.58 6.71 -10.11
N ARG A 538 5.47 7.40 -9.83
CA ARG A 538 5.33 8.44 -8.78
C ARG A 538 5.72 7.94 -7.39
N PHE A 539 5.32 6.72 -7.03
CA PHE A 539 5.60 6.11 -5.73
C PHE A 539 6.84 5.21 -5.73
N ASN A 540 7.52 5.07 -6.87
CA ASN A 540 8.73 4.27 -7.06
C ASN A 540 8.55 2.79 -6.67
N CYS A 541 7.41 2.19 -7.02
CA CYS A 541 7.15 0.77 -6.75
C CYS A 541 8.25 -0.13 -7.33
N LEU A 542 8.87 0.30 -8.43
CA LEU A 542 9.94 -0.41 -9.13
C LEU A 542 11.33 -0.31 -8.48
N ASN A 543 11.53 0.49 -7.41
CA ASN A 543 12.74 0.40 -6.57
C ASN A 543 12.82 -0.95 -5.83
N CYS A 544 11.67 -1.58 -5.58
CA CYS A 544 11.57 -2.85 -4.86
C CYS A 544 11.12 -3.98 -5.78
N HIS A 545 9.99 -3.80 -6.46
CA HIS A 545 9.41 -4.81 -7.34
C HIS A 545 9.99 -4.72 -8.74
N SER A 546 10.05 -5.84 -9.46
CA SER A 546 10.16 -5.79 -10.91
C SER A 546 8.78 -5.93 -11.57
N ARG A 547 8.59 -5.24 -12.69
CA ARG A 547 7.43 -5.37 -13.59
C ARG A 547 7.91 -5.36 -15.03
N ASP A 548 7.56 -6.42 -15.73
CA ASP A 548 7.71 -6.61 -17.18
C ASP A 548 9.15 -6.39 -17.69
N GLY A 549 10.14 -6.80 -16.88
CA GLY A 549 11.57 -6.64 -17.12
C GLY A 549 12.21 -5.41 -16.48
N GLU A 550 11.42 -4.46 -15.97
CA GLU A 550 11.91 -3.21 -15.35
C GLU A 550 11.89 -3.26 -13.83
N GLY A 551 12.88 -2.63 -13.19
CA GLY A 551 12.95 -2.47 -11.73
C GLY A 551 13.48 -3.69 -10.97
N GLY A 552 13.23 -3.69 -9.65
CA GLY A 552 13.65 -4.73 -8.72
C GLY A 552 14.81 -4.30 -7.81
N ILE A 553 14.92 -4.95 -6.65
CA ILE A 553 16.04 -4.74 -5.72
C ILE A 553 17.36 -5.20 -6.38
N PRO A 554 18.39 -4.33 -6.51
CA PRO A 554 19.68 -4.71 -7.09
C PRO A 554 20.36 -5.83 -6.30
N VAL A 555 21.11 -6.69 -6.99
CA VAL A 555 21.81 -7.86 -6.42
C VAL A 555 22.63 -7.49 -5.17
N ALA A 556 23.36 -6.37 -5.21
CA ALA A 556 24.15 -5.90 -4.07
C ALA A 556 23.31 -5.58 -2.82
N LEU A 557 22.16 -4.91 -2.99
CA LEU A 557 21.24 -4.60 -1.87
C LEU A 557 20.50 -5.86 -1.40
N ALA A 558 20.15 -6.77 -2.31
CA ALA A 558 19.61 -8.07 -1.92
C ALA A 558 20.61 -8.85 -1.05
N ASN A 559 21.87 -8.92 -1.46
CA ASN A 559 22.94 -9.58 -0.70
C ASN A 559 23.20 -8.88 0.65
N GLU A 560 23.16 -7.55 0.71
CA GLU A 560 23.24 -6.81 1.99
C GLU A 560 22.07 -7.17 2.92
N ALA A 561 20.84 -7.22 2.40
CA ALA A 561 19.67 -7.61 3.18
C ALA A 561 19.77 -9.04 3.75
N LYS A 562 20.38 -9.97 3.01
CA LYS A 562 20.63 -11.35 3.51
C LYS A 562 21.48 -11.40 4.78
N LEU A 563 22.40 -10.45 4.98
CA LEU A 563 23.28 -10.40 6.16
C LEU A 563 22.55 -10.00 7.45
N PHE A 564 21.39 -9.35 7.32
CA PHE A 564 20.57 -8.85 8.43
C PHE A 564 19.25 -9.63 8.62
N GLU A 565 18.97 -10.59 7.74
CA GLU A 565 17.77 -11.41 7.74
C GLU A 565 18.06 -12.78 8.40
N LYS A 566 17.03 -13.47 8.91
CA LYS A 566 17.24 -14.78 9.57
C LYS A 566 17.68 -15.83 8.56
N VAL A 567 18.50 -16.80 8.99
CA VAL A 567 19.00 -17.92 8.14
C VAL A 567 17.85 -18.65 7.41
N GLU A 568 16.73 -18.88 8.10
CA GLU A 568 15.49 -19.47 7.57
C GLU A 568 14.77 -18.64 6.49
N ASN A 569 15.15 -17.37 6.31
CA ASN A 569 14.49 -16.36 5.49
C ASN A 569 15.40 -15.77 4.38
N VAL A 570 16.72 -16.04 4.37
CA VAL A 570 17.70 -15.28 3.54
C VAL A 570 17.44 -15.34 2.03
N ASP A 571 16.80 -16.39 1.54
CA ASP A 571 16.53 -16.51 0.10
C ASP A 571 15.28 -15.73 -0.36
N ASP A 572 14.44 -15.30 0.58
CA ASP A 572 13.17 -14.63 0.33
C ASP A 572 13.26 -13.09 0.27
N VAL A 573 14.45 -12.48 0.47
CA VAL A 573 14.64 -11.01 0.63
C VAL A 573 14.16 -10.13 -0.54
N ARG A 574 13.76 -10.70 -1.69
CA ARG A 574 13.17 -9.97 -2.82
C ARG A 574 11.61 -9.98 -2.73
N PRO A 575 10.92 -8.87 -3.04
CA PRO A 575 9.46 -8.81 -3.08
C PRO A 575 8.89 -9.59 -4.29
N PRO A 576 7.58 -9.90 -4.32
CA PRO A 576 6.97 -10.59 -5.47
C PRO A 576 6.99 -9.73 -6.74
N LEU A 577 7.02 -10.36 -7.90
CA LEU A 577 6.85 -9.70 -9.20
C LEU A 577 5.50 -8.97 -9.28
N LEU A 578 5.49 -7.80 -9.94
CA LEU A 578 4.26 -7.09 -10.31
C LEU A 578 3.76 -7.42 -11.72
N THR A 579 4.52 -8.18 -12.52
CA THR A 579 4.03 -8.77 -13.78
C THR A 579 2.85 -9.70 -13.50
N GLY A 580 1.75 -9.49 -14.22
CA GLY A 580 0.57 -10.35 -14.13
C GLY A 580 -0.12 -10.30 -12.76
N VAL A 581 0.07 -9.23 -11.99
CA VAL A 581 -0.45 -9.10 -10.61
C VAL A 581 -1.98 -8.93 -10.58
N GLY A 582 -2.54 -8.33 -11.63
CA GLY A 582 -3.97 -8.21 -11.88
C GLY A 582 -4.62 -9.57 -12.13
N HIS A 583 -4.07 -10.43 -13.00
CA HIS A 583 -4.58 -11.80 -13.14
C HIS A 583 -4.30 -12.66 -11.89
N LYS A 584 -3.20 -12.39 -11.16
CA LYS A 584 -2.80 -13.18 -9.98
C LYS A 584 -3.67 -12.92 -8.76
N THR A 585 -3.83 -11.67 -8.38
CA THR A 585 -4.39 -11.28 -7.09
C THR A 585 -5.84 -10.85 -7.20
N ARG A 586 -6.61 -11.14 -6.14
CA ARG A 586 -7.96 -10.58 -5.99
C ARG A 586 -7.85 -9.13 -5.51
N THR A 587 -8.70 -8.24 -6.02
CA THR A 587 -8.57 -6.81 -5.73
C THR A 587 -8.65 -6.47 -4.23
N PRO A 588 -9.51 -7.12 -3.42
CA PRO A 588 -9.60 -6.83 -1.98
C PRO A 588 -8.33 -7.22 -1.22
N TRP A 589 -7.64 -8.28 -1.65
CA TRP A 589 -6.35 -8.65 -1.08
C TRP A 589 -5.28 -7.60 -1.40
N LEU A 590 -5.17 -7.20 -2.66
CA LEU A 590 -4.19 -6.19 -3.07
C LEU A 590 -4.47 -4.84 -2.39
N LYS A 591 -5.75 -4.47 -2.18
CA LYS A 591 -6.14 -3.32 -1.36
C LYS A 591 -5.65 -3.45 0.10
N SER A 592 -5.78 -4.62 0.73
CA SER A 592 -5.24 -4.84 2.09
C SER A 592 -3.71 -4.77 2.15
N VAL A 593 -3.01 -5.23 1.10
CA VAL A 593 -1.54 -5.14 0.99
C VAL A 593 -1.07 -3.68 0.85
N LEU A 594 -1.82 -2.84 0.12
CA LEU A 594 -1.46 -1.44 -0.16
C LEU A 594 -1.92 -0.43 0.90
N LEU A 595 -2.98 -0.73 1.67
CA LEU A 595 -3.60 0.21 2.62
C LEU A 595 -3.53 -0.22 4.10
N THR A 596 -3.51 -1.51 4.41
CA THR A 596 -3.53 -2.03 5.79
C THR A 596 -2.36 -2.97 6.12
N GLY A 597 -1.34 -3.03 5.26
CA GLY A 597 -0.12 -3.79 5.50
C GLY A 597 -0.29 -5.31 5.45
N GLY A 598 -1.28 -5.82 4.69
CA GLY A 598 -1.50 -7.25 4.50
C GLY A 598 -0.25 -8.01 4.02
N ARG A 599 -0.02 -9.23 4.55
CA ARG A 599 1.20 -10.02 4.28
C ARG A 599 0.91 -11.47 3.93
N ALA A 600 1.42 -11.93 2.78
CA ALA A 600 1.48 -13.36 2.44
C ALA A 600 2.71 -14.07 3.02
N ARG A 601 3.77 -13.32 3.37
CA ARG A 601 5.03 -13.81 3.97
C ARG A 601 5.33 -13.04 5.26
N PRO A 602 4.58 -13.26 6.35
CA PRO A 602 4.70 -12.45 7.58
C PRO A 602 6.08 -12.50 8.25
N TRP A 603 6.86 -13.55 8.01
CA TRP A 603 8.19 -13.76 8.60
C TRP A 603 9.31 -12.86 8.06
N MET A 604 9.14 -12.22 6.90
CA MET A 604 10.18 -11.39 6.27
C MET A 604 10.32 -10.01 6.93
N GLY A 605 11.55 -9.51 7.04
CA GLY A 605 11.82 -8.12 7.46
C GLY A 605 11.22 -7.08 6.51
N LEU A 606 11.27 -7.35 5.19
CA LEU A 606 10.80 -6.44 4.13
C LEU A 606 9.31 -6.10 4.28
N ARG A 607 8.97 -4.81 4.10
CA ARG A 607 7.62 -4.28 4.34
C ARG A 607 7.07 -3.69 3.05
N MET A 608 5.81 -4.00 2.73
CA MET A 608 5.11 -3.29 1.65
C MET A 608 4.81 -1.87 2.12
N PRO A 609 5.26 -0.81 1.42
CA PRO A 609 5.05 0.55 1.90
C PRO A 609 3.60 1.00 1.72
N GLN A 610 3.05 1.66 2.74
CA GLN A 610 1.67 2.15 2.72
C GLN A 610 1.65 3.64 2.33
N TYR A 611 1.08 3.95 1.16
CA TYR A 611 1.00 5.33 0.64
C TYR A 611 -0.35 6.02 0.92
N GLY A 612 -1.33 5.29 1.48
CA GLY A 612 -2.66 5.84 1.82
C GLY A 612 -3.66 5.83 0.66
N GLU A 613 -4.95 5.79 0.99
CA GLU A 613 -6.02 5.45 0.03
C GLU A 613 -6.13 6.45 -1.13
N GLN A 614 -6.02 7.75 -0.88
CA GLN A 614 -6.03 8.78 -1.92
C GLN A 614 -4.89 8.67 -2.95
N ASN A 615 -3.79 7.98 -2.62
CA ASN A 615 -2.62 7.83 -3.49
C ASN A 615 -2.62 6.51 -4.29
N VAL A 616 -3.04 5.41 -3.65
CA VAL A 616 -2.90 4.05 -4.20
C VAL A 616 -4.16 3.19 -4.08
N GLY A 617 -5.25 3.71 -3.52
CA GLY A 617 -6.50 2.96 -3.30
C GLY A 617 -7.21 2.51 -4.57
N PHE A 618 -6.93 3.15 -5.71
CA PHE A 618 -7.44 2.78 -7.04
C PHE A 618 -6.54 1.80 -7.82
N LEU A 619 -5.33 1.53 -7.31
CA LEU A 619 -4.37 0.67 -8.01
C LEU A 619 -4.82 -0.77 -8.19
N PRO A 620 -5.50 -1.44 -7.23
CA PRO A 620 -5.91 -2.84 -7.41
C PRO A 620 -6.74 -3.08 -8.67
N GLU A 621 -7.72 -2.21 -8.92
CA GLU A 621 -8.62 -2.26 -10.07
C GLU A 621 -7.93 -1.78 -11.34
N ALA A 622 -7.09 -0.74 -11.24
CA ALA A 622 -6.37 -0.21 -12.39
C ALA A 622 -5.23 -1.12 -12.90
N LEU A 623 -4.60 -1.91 -12.01
CA LEU A 623 -3.62 -2.95 -12.36
C LEU A 623 -4.30 -4.14 -13.05
N ALA A 624 -5.51 -4.51 -12.62
CA ALA A 624 -6.33 -5.50 -13.32
C ALA A 624 -6.70 -4.99 -14.73
N ALA A 625 -7.17 -3.74 -14.86
CA ALA A 625 -7.53 -3.15 -16.14
C ALA A 625 -6.35 -3.00 -17.12
N LEU A 626 -5.15 -2.68 -16.62
CA LEU A 626 -3.90 -2.67 -17.40
C LEU A 626 -3.52 -4.06 -17.95
N GLU A 627 -3.98 -5.11 -17.29
CA GLU A 627 -3.80 -6.52 -17.69
C GLU A 627 -5.01 -7.08 -18.45
N GLY A 628 -5.95 -6.21 -18.86
CA GLY A 628 -7.14 -6.60 -19.63
C GLY A 628 -8.15 -7.44 -18.86
N THR A 629 -8.02 -7.54 -17.53
CA THR A 629 -8.83 -8.40 -16.67
C THR A 629 -9.71 -7.60 -15.70
N GLY A 630 -10.90 -8.12 -15.40
CA GLY A 630 -11.87 -7.46 -14.53
C GLY A 630 -11.44 -7.42 -13.06
N THR A 631 -12.23 -6.75 -12.23
CA THR A 631 -12.11 -6.81 -10.76
C THR A 631 -12.66 -8.14 -10.25
N ASP A 632 -11.80 -9.06 -9.83
CA ASP A 632 -12.26 -10.30 -9.18
C ASP A 632 -12.36 -10.12 -7.67
N ASP A 633 -13.59 -9.80 -7.26
CA ASP A 633 -14.01 -9.72 -5.87
C ASP A 633 -14.76 -10.98 -5.44
N THR A 634 -14.97 -11.95 -6.33
CA THR A 634 -15.70 -13.19 -6.03
C THR A 634 -14.75 -14.35 -5.74
N VAL A 635 -15.05 -15.18 -4.72
CA VAL A 635 -14.37 -16.49 -4.64
C VAL A 635 -14.99 -17.38 -5.70
N ARG A 636 -14.22 -17.85 -6.68
CA ARG A 636 -14.70 -18.86 -7.64
C ARG A 636 -15.15 -20.12 -6.88
N LYS A 637 -16.46 -20.38 -6.97
CA LYS A 637 -17.09 -21.55 -6.36
C LYS A 637 -16.90 -22.77 -7.26
N VAL A 638 -15.97 -23.63 -6.89
CA VAL A 638 -15.92 -25.03 -7.35
C VAL A 638 -16.96 -25.82 -6.54
N GLU A 639 -17.47 -26.93 -7.05
CA GLU A 639 -18.45 -27.77 -6.35
C GLU A 639 -17.88 -28.28 -5.00
N ILE A 640 -18.57 -27.94 -3.91
CA ILE A 640 -18.14 -28.27 -2.54
C ILE A 640 -18.82 -29.56 -2.09
N GLY A 641 -18.26 -30.69 -2.50
CA GLY A 641 -18.63 -32.02 -1.99
C GLY A 641 -17.69 -32.48 -0.85
N THR A 642 -18.22 -33.25 0.10
CA THR A 642 -17.43 -33.90 1.16
C THR A 642 -16.32 -34.79 0.60
N LYS A 643 -16.59 -35.45 -0.53
CA LYS A 643 -15.61 -36.23 -1.30
C LYS A 643 -14.47 -35.36 -1.83
N GLN A 644 -14.77 -34.22 -2.46
CA GLN A 644 -13.78 -33.28 -2.99
C GLN A 644 -12.93 -32.67 -1.87
N ILE A 645 -13.53 -32.34 -0.72
CA ILE A 645 -12.80 -31.89 0.48
C ILE A 645 -11.83 -32.98 0.97
N ALA A 646 -12.28 -34.22 1.08
CA ALA A 646 -11.45 -35.34 1.53
C ALA A 646 -10.27 -35.62 0.56
N LEU A 647 -10.54 -35.61 -0.75
CA LEU A 647 -9.52 -35.74 -1.79
C LEU A 647 -8.52 -34.59 -1.73
N GLY A 648 -8.97 -33.33 -1.63
CA GLY A 648 -8.10 -32.17 -1.50
C GLY A 648 -7.19 -32.23 -0.27
N ARG A 649 -7.76 -32.65 0.88
CA ARG A 649 -7.00 -32.87 2.13
C ARG A 649 -5.95 -33.97 1.98
N GLN A 650 -6.27 -35.06 1.27
CA GLN A 650 -5.32 -36.14 0.97
C GLN A 650 -4.18 -35.66 0.06
N ILE A 651 -4.49 -34.91 -1.01
CA ILE A 651 -3.50 -34.41 -1.98
C ILE A 651 -2.55 -33.40 -1.32
N VAL A 652 -3.02 -32.53 -0.42
CA VAL A 652 -2.16 -31.56 0.30
C VAL A 652 -1.27 -32.23 1.35
N GLY A 653 -1.70 -33.36 1.91
CA GLY A 653 -1.02 -34.05 3.02
C GLY A 653 0.27 -34.79 2.65
N LYS A 654 0.90 -35.40 3.67
CA LYS A 654 2.21 -36.07 3.57
C LYS A 654 2.27 -37.16 2.49
N ALA A 655 1.18 -37.92 2.32
CA ALA A 655 1.07 -39.02 1.36
C ALA A 655 0.57 -38.59 -0.03
N GLY A 656 0.28 -37.29 -0.22
CA GLY A 656 -0.10 -36.69 -1.50
C GLY A 656 1.08 -36.03 -2.19
N LEU A 657 0.92 -34.77 -2.59
CA LEU A 657 1.96 -33.94 -3.21
C LEU A 657 2.93 -33.31 -2.19
N GLY A 658 2.77 -33.59 -0.89
CA GLY A 658 3.73 -33.17 0.15
C GLY A 658 3.75 -31.67 0.44
N CYS A 659 2.68 -30.92 0.10
CA CYS A 659 2.61 -29.47 0.25
C CYS A 659 2.96 -28.99 1.67
N ILE A 660 2.59 -29.76 2.70
CA ILE A 660 2.90 -29.48 4.11
C ILE A 660 4.40 -29.46 4.47
N SER A 661 5.29 -29.96 3.60
CA SER A 661 6.74 -29.90 3.82
C SER A 661 7.34 -28.52 3.54
N CYS A 662 6.56 -27.60 2.96
CA CYS A 662 6.96 -26.22 2.73
C CYS A 662 5.88 -25.21 3.14
N HIS A 663 4.60 -25.55 3.02
CA HIS A 663 3.52 -24.60 3.32
C HIS A 663 2.99 -24.75 4.73
N ASP A 664 2.90 -23.61 5.43
CA ASP A 664 2.04 -23.48 6.61
C ASP A 664 0.58 -23.77 6.19
N ILE A 665 -0.22 -24.34 7.09
CA ILE A 665 -1.64 -24.60 6.85
C ILE A 665 -2.45 -24.20 8.08
N GLY A 666 -3.38 -23.25 7.94
CA GLY A 666 -4.32 -22.90 9.01
C GLY A 666 -3.62 -22.34 10.26
N GLY A 667 -2.51 -21.63 10.08
CA GLY A 667 -1.67 -21.10 11.16
C GLY A 667 -0.70 -22.11 11.79
N VAL A 668 -0.71 -23.37 11.35
CA VAL A 668 0.28 -24.38 11.77
C VAL A 668 1.49 -24.29 10.85
N ALA A 669 2.66 -24.10 11.47
CA ALA A 669 3.91 -23.93 10.75
C ALA A 669 4.42 -25.26 10.17
N ASN A 670 4.95 -25.20 8.95
CA ASN A 670 5.69 -26.30 8.34
C ASN A 670 7.06 -26.53 9.01
N THR A 671 7.70 -27.68 8.72
CA THR A 671 9.00 -28.08 9.29
C THR A 671 10.18 -27.89 8.33
N GLY A 672 9.99 -27.24 7.18
CA GLY A 672 10.96 -27.07 6.10
C GLY A 672 11.11 -25.63 5.61
N THR A 673 11.17 -25.44 4.28
CA THR A 673 11.26 -24.11 3.65
C THR A 673 9.92 -23.38 3.75
N ARG A 674 9.88 -22.16 4.29
CA ARG A 674 8.60 -21.42 4.45
C ARG A 674 7.98 -20.92 3.14
N GLY A 675 6.89 -21.57 2.74
CA GLY A 675 5.90 -21.09 1.78
C GLY A 675 4.69 -20.43 2.47
N PRO A 676 3.93 -19.55 1.78
CA PRO A 676 2.74 -18.88 2.34
C PRO A 676 1.66 -19.84 2.82
N ASP A 677 0.94 -19.49 3.88
CA ASP A 677 -0.17 -20.31 4.40
C ASP A 677 -1.21 -20.59 3.29
N LEU A 678 -1.43 -21.85 2.94
CA LEU A 678 -2.36 -22.22 1.87
C LEU A 678 -3.82 -22.07 2.28
N ALA A 679 -4.15 -22.07 3.57
CA ALA A 679 -5.50 -21.81 4.05
C ALA A 679 -5.96 -20.36 3.79
N THR A 680 -5.04 -19.48 3.38
CA THR A 680 -5.37 -18.12 2.92
C THR A 680 -5.48 -18.00 1.40
N ILE A 681 -5.27 -19.07 0.62
CA ILE A 681 -5.07 -18.96 -0.84
C ILE A 681 -6.27 -18.33 -1.56
N LYS A 682 -7.51 -18.75 -1.24
CA LYS A 682 -8.75 -18.22 -1.84
C LYS A 682 -8.98 -16.73 -1.58
N ASP A 683 -8.40 -16.19 -0.51
CA ASP A 683 -8.53 -14.78 -0.15
C ASP A 683 -7.54 -13.95 -0.97
N ARG A 684 -6.39 -14.54 -1.35
CA ARG A 684 -5.25 -13.84 -1.97
C ARG A 684 -5.23 -13.86 -3.50
N VAL A 685 -5.49 -15.02 -4.11
CA VAL A 685 -5.27 -15.25 -5.55
C VAL A 685 -6.55 -15.63 -6.27
N ARG A 686 -6.59 -15.36 -7.58
CA ARG A 686 -7.65 -15.81 -8.48
C ARG A 686 -7.46 -17.28 -8.82
N TYR A 687 -8.55 -18.00 -9.08
CA TYR A 687 -8.49 -19.43 -9.36
C TYR A 687 -7.75 -19.74 -10.66
N GLU A 688 -7.96 -18.94 -11.71
CA GLU A 688 -7.38 -19.14 -13.05
C GLU A 688 -5.84 -18.99 -13.01
N TRP A 689 -5.34 -18.12 -12.12
CA TRP A 689 -3.91 -18.04 -11.84
C TRP A 689 -3.43 -19.24 -11.03
N TYR A 690 -4.19 -19.70 -10.03
CA TYR A 690 -3.86 -20.87 -9.21
C TYR A 690 -3.80 -22.16 -10.04
N GLU A 691 -4.80 -22.42 -10.90
CA GLU A 691 -4.84 -23.59 -11.80
C GLU A 691 -3.57 -23.64 -12.66
N ARG A 692 -3.27 -22.53 -13.35
CA ARG A 692 -2.04 -22.38 -14.15
C ARG A 692 -0.76 -22.52 -13.31
N TRP A 693 -0.74 -22.00 -12.09
CA TRP A 693 0.39 -22.14 -11.17
C TRP A 693 0.65 -23.58 -10.73
N MET A 694 -0.41 -24.37 -10.52
CA MET A 694 -0.27 -25.81 -10.23
C MET A 694 0.24 -26.58 -11.45
N HIS A 695 -0.13 -26.16 -12.66
CA HIS A 695 0.40 -26.74 -13.89
C HIS A 695 1.89 -26.44 -14.12
N GLN A 696 2.30 -25.16 -14.10
CA GLN A 696 3.62 -24.73 -14.59
C GLN A 696 4.25 -23.63 -13.70
N PRO A 697 4.59 -23.93 -12.44
CA PRO A 697 5.12 -22.92 -11.52
C PRO A 697 6.48 -22.37 -12.00
N LEU A 698 7.35 -23.22 -12.53
CA LEU A 698 8.67 -22.85 -13.07
C LEU A 698 8.59 -21.96 -14.32
N ARG A 699 7.52 -22.06 -15.13
CA ARG A 699 7.28 -21.18 -16.28
C ARG A 699 6.84 -19.79 -15.83
N MET A 700 5.98 -19.73 -14.80
CA MET A 700 5.42 -18.49 -14.28
C MET A 700 6.36 -17.71 -13.37
N ALA A 701 7.26 -18.41 -12.67
CA ALA A 701 8.31 -17.83 -11.85
C ALA A 701 9.58 -18.71 -11.90
N PRO A 702 10.49 -18.46 -12.87
CA PRO A 702 11.76 -19.14 -12.95
C PRO A 702 12.53 -19.11 -11.62
N GLY A 703 13.09 -20.25 -11.21
CA GLY A 703 13.79 -20.40 -9.92
C GLY A 703 12.88 -20.55 -8.69
N THR A 704 11.55 -20.64 -8.86
CA THR A 704 10.64 -20.97 -7.73
C THR A 704 10.95 -22.35 -7.13
N ARG A 705 10.79 -22.48 -5.81
CA ARG A 705 10.89 -23.76 -5.09
C ARG A 705 9.62 -24.62 -5.19
N MET A 706 8.53 -24.08 -5.74
CA MET A 706 7.30 -24.84 -5.94
C MET A 706 7.53 -25.95 -6.97
N PRO A 707 7.37 -27.24 -6.61
CA PRO A 707 7.59 -28.34 -7.53
C PRO A 707 6.52 -28.35 -8.63
N GLN A 708 6.93 -28.73 -9.84
CA GLN A 708 5.99 -28.97 -10.93
C GLN A 708 5.38 -30.38 -10.79
N ALA A 709 4.26 -30.46 -10.08
CA ALA A 709 3.53 -31.72 -9.86
C ALA A 709 2.83 -32.23 -11.13
N PHE A 710 2.54 -31.36 -12.10
CA PHE A 710 1.83 -31.70 -13.33
C PHE A 710 2.77 -31.58 -14.52
N VAL A 711 3.08 -32.71 -15.16
CA VAL A 711 4.02 -32.82 -16.28
C VAL A 711 3.27 -33.44 -17.46
N GLU A 712 3.35 -32.80 -18.63
CA GLU A 712 2.74 -33.27 -19.88
C GLU A 712 1.25 -33.68 -19.76
N GLY A 713 0.49 -32.94 -18.95
CA GLY A 713 -0.94 -33.19 -18.74
C GLY A 713 -1.27 -34.34 -17.78
N LYS A 714 -0.29 -34.85 -17.02
CA LYS A 714 -0.46 -35.89 -16.00
C LYS A 714 0.09 -35.43 -14.64
N SER A 715 -0.54 -35.87 -13.56
CA SER A 715 -0.03 -35.67 -12.21
C SER A 715 0.99 -36.72 -11.81
N THR A 716 2.02 -36.33 -11.05
CA THR A 716 2.92 -37.27 -10.37
C THR A 716 2.22 -38.11 -9.31
N LEU A 717 1.06 -37.67 -8.79
CA LEU A 717 0.20 -38.43 -7.88
C LEU A 717 -0.86 -39.19 -8.69
N SER A 718 -0.49 -40.33 -9.27
CA SER A 718 -1.40 -41.16 -10.07
C SER A 718 -2.50 -41.87 -9.27
N THR A 719 -2.29 -42.07 -7.96
CA THR A 719 -3.18 -42.83 -7.06
C THR A 719 -4.47 -42.11 -6.68
N VAL A 720 -4.57 -40.81 -6.96
CA VAL A 720 -5.75 -39.98 -6.64
C VAL A 720 -6.33 -39.44 -7.95
N LEU A 721 -7.65 -39.60 -8.17
CA LEU A 721 -8.33 -39.16 -9.40
C LEU A 721 -7.66 -39.64 -10.70
N ASN A 722 -7.06 -40.83 -10.68
CA ASN A 722 -6.30 -41.42 -11.80
C ASN A 722 -5.17 -40.52 -12.35
N GLY A 723 -4.65 -39.60 -11.53
CA GLY A 723 -3.63 -38.64 -11.94
C GLY A 723 -4.14 -37.46 -12.77
N ASP A 724 -5.45 -37.20 -12.83
CA ASP A 724 -6.02 -36.02 -13.49
C ASP A 724 -5.54 -34.71 -12.82
N PRO A 725 -4.73 -33.88 -13.50
CA PRO A 725 -4.26 -32.61 -12.95
C PRO A 725 -5.38 -31.65 -12.57
N LYS A 726 -6.44 -31.59 -13.38
CA LYS A 726 -7.49 -30.58 -13.23
C LYS A 726 -8.38 -30.90 -12.04
N GLY A 727 -8.90 -32.12 -11.96
CA GLY A 727 -9.66 -32.60 -10.81
C GLY A 727 -8.85 -32.55 -9.51
N GLN A 728 -7.53 -32.80 -9.55
CA GLN A 728 -6.67 -32.62 -8.38
C GLN A 728 -6.54 -31.14 -7.97
N ALA A 729 -6.33 -30.22 -8.92
CA ALA A 729 -6.29 -28.79 -8.65
C ALA A 729 -7.61 -28.26 -8.06
N GLU A 730 -8.75 -28.69 -8.63
CA GLU A 730 -10.10 -28.40 -8.15
C GLU A 730 -10.34 -28.95 -6.73
N ALA A 731 -9.99 -30.21 -6.45
CA ALA A 731 -10.13 -30.80 -5.12
C ALA A 731 -9.28 -30.06 -4.07
N MET A 732 -8.02 -29.74 -4.39
CA MET A 732 -7.16 -28.92 -3.52
C MET A 732 -7.75 -27.53 -3.28
N TRP A 733 -8.26 -26.86 -4.32
CA TRP A 733 -8.90 -25.54 -4.17
C TRP A 733 -10.14 -25.60 -3.28
N THR A 734 -11.01 -26.60 -3.46
CA THR A 734 -12.20 -26.81 -2.63
C THR A 734 -11.84 -27.03 -1.16
N TYR A 735 -10.83 -27.84 -0.87
CA TYR A 735 -10.34 -28.05 0.49
C TYR A 735 -9.74 -26.77 1.11
N LEU A 736 -8.83 -26.10 0.41
CA LEU A 736 -8.19 -24.87 0.89
C LEU A 736 -9.18 -23.69 1.00
N SER A 737 -10.29 -23.73 0.26
CA SER A 737 -11.37 -22.75 0.32
C SER A 737 -12.19 -22.80 1.62
N LEU A 738 -12.06 -23.85 2.43
CA LEU A 738 -12.55 -23.87 3.81
C LEU A 738 -11.85 -22.83 4.70
N GLY A 739 -10.73 -22.27 4.23
CA GLY A 739 -9.99 -21.21 4.91
C GLY A 739 -9.25 -21.71 6.14
N MET A 740 -8.89 -20.77 7.01
CA MET A 740 -8.12 -21.01 8.25
C MET A 740 -8.79 -21.98 9.26
N GLY A 741 -10.07 -22.34 9.07
CA GLY A 741 -10.78 -23.32 9.89
C GLY A 741 -10.76 -24.75 9.33
N LEU A 742 -9.98 -25.01 8.27
CA LEU A 742 -9.91 -26.30 7.60
C LEU A 742 -9.38 -27.43 8.53
N PRO A 743 -9.81 -28.69 8.34
CA PRO A 743 -9.24 -29.83 9.06
C PRO A 743 -7.83 -30.14 8.52
N LEU A 744 -6.80 -30.06 9.38
CA LEU A 744 -5.39 -30.19 8.99
C LEU A 744 -5.09 -31.45 8.15
N PRO A 745 -4.19 -31.39 7.15
CA PRO A 745 -3.81 -32.55 6.35
C PRO A 745 -3.12 -33.63 7.19
N GLU A 746 -3.12 -34.87 6.71
CA GLU A 746 -2.36 -35.95 7.34
C GLU A 746 -0.86 -35.64 7.34
N GLY A 747 -0.22 -35.85 8.49
CA GLY A 747 1.21 -35.56 8.71
C GLY A 747 1.52 -34.15 9.21
N MET A 748 0.50 -33.30 9.42
CA MET A 748 0.63 -32.02 10.12
C MET A 748 -0.08 -32.09 11.47
N GLU A 749 0.69 -31.98 12.55
CA GLU A 749 0.19 -31.89 13.93
C GLU A 749 0.02 -30.43 14.35
N PRO A 750 -0.89 -30.12 15.30
CA PRO A 750 -0.88 -28.83 15.98
C PRO A 750 0.51 -28.49 16.57
N PRO A 751 0.85 -27.19 16.76
CA PRO A 751 2.21 -26.78 17.09
C PRO A 751 2.77 -27.47 18.34
N LYS A 752 4.08 -27.74 18.35
CA LYS A 752 4.79 -28.25 19.54
C LYS A 752 5.47 -27.09 20.27
N GLY A 753 5.11 -26.91 21.54
CA GLY A 753 5.55 -25.84 22.44
C GLY A 753 4.80 -25.96 23.78
N LEU A 754 4.84 -24.93 24.63
CA LEU A 754 3.91 -24.81 25.76
C LEU A 754 2.55 -24.35 25.23
N ILE A 755 1.91 -25.23 24.46
CA ILE A 755 0.58 -24.97 23.89
C ILE A 755 -0.45 -25.26 24.97
N ILE A 756 -1.24 -24.26 25.32
CA ILE A 756 -2.35 -24.46 26.24
C ILE A 756 -3.50 -25.06 25.45
N ALA A 757 -3.62 -26.39 25.53
CA ALA A 757 -4.68 -27.14 24.89
C ALA A 757 -5.99 -26.98 25.68
N VAL A 758 -6.97 -26.33 25.07
CA VAL A 758 -8.34 -26.27 25.60
C VAL A 758 -9.03 -27.59 25.30
N LYS A 759 -9.53 -28.27 26.34
CA LYS A 759 -10.18 -29.58 26.24
C LYS A 759 -11.70 -29.45 26.38
N ASP A 760 -12.21 -29.93 27.50
CA ASP A 760 -13.61 -30.04 27.90
C ASP A 760 -14.11 -28.80 28.68
N ARG A 761 -13.19 -28.02 29.26
CA ARG A 761 -13.47 -26.77 29.98
C ARG A 761 -12.73 -25.57 29.37
N PRO A 762 -13.17 -24.32 29.61
CA PRO A 762 -12.42 -23.12 29.26
C PRO A 762 -11.10 -23.03 30.05
N GLU A 763 -10.05 -22.62 29.36
CA GLU A 763 -8.73 -22.32 29.92
C GLU A 763 -8.53 -20.82 30.01
N VAL A 764 -8.04 -20.33 31.16
CA VAL A 764 -7.81 -18.90 31.41
C VAL A 764 -6.34 -18.67 31.72
N LEU A 765 -5.61 -18.02 30.80
CA LEU A 765 -4.21 -17.62 31.02
C LEU A 765 -4.09 -16.10 31.14
N ARG A 766 -3.58 -15.64 32.29
CA ARG A 766 -3.08 -14.26 32.44
C ARG A 766 -1.69 -14.19 31.81
N THR A 767 -1.50 -13.35 30.82
CA THR A 767 -0.27 -13.34 30.01
C THR A 767 -0.03 -11.99 29.33
N PHE A 768 1.07 -11.90 28.60
CA PHE A 768 1.37 -10.77 27.74
C PHE A 768 0.89 -11.06 26.33
N MET A 769 0.14 -10.16 25.71
CA MET A 769 -0.34 -10.32 24.33
C MET A 769 -0.15 -9.03 23.54
N THR A 770 0.24 -9.15 22.27
CA THR A 770 0.67 -8.03 21.42
C THR A 770 -0.32 -6.86 21.34
N GLU A 771 -1.63 -7.14 21.31
CA GLU A 771 -2.68 -6.12 21.13
C GLU A 771 -3.62 -5.98 22.35
N ALA A 772 -3.55 -6.90 23.33
CA ALA A 772 -4.31 -6.83 24.57
C ALA A 772 -3.45 -6.41 25.79
N GLY A 773 -2.18 -6.05 25.54
CA GLY A 773 -1.27 -5.47 26.53
C GLY A 773 -0.56 -6.49 27.42
N SER A 774 0.18 -5.96 28.41
CA SER A 774 0.90 -6.77 29.40
C SER A 774 0.04 -7.17 30.60
N LYS A 775 -1.26 -6.81 30.59
CA LYS A 775 -2.28 -7.22 31.57
C LYS A 775 -3.41 -8.00 30.89
N ALA A 776 -3.08 -8.75 29.84
CA ALA A 776 -4.05 -9.53 29.10
C ALA A 776 -4.49 -10.79 29.87
N ILE A 777 -5.77 -11.11 29.74
CA ILE A 777 -6.39 -12.35 30.20
C ILE A 777 -6.93 -13.04 28.95
N ALA A 778 -6.18 -14.02 28.46
CA ALA A 778 -6.58 -14.88 27.36
C ALA A 778 -7.55 -15.94 27.89
N VAL A 779 -8.62 -16.21 27.17
CA VAL A 779 -9.58 -17.28 27.49
C VAL A 779 -9.83 -18.10 26.24
N GLY A 780 -9.55 -19.39 26.31
CA GLY A 780 -9.82 -20.34 25.24
C GLY A 780 -10.98 -21.24 25.64
N TYR A 781 -12.01 -21.33 24.80
CA TYR A 781 -13.20 -22.13 25.11
C TYR A 781 -13.24 -23.42 24.26
N PRO A 782 -13.84 -24.51 24.80
CA PRO A 782 -14.14 -25.72 24.05
C PRO A 782 -14.87 -25.39 22.73
N GLY A 783 -14.49 -26.06 21.65
CA GLY A 783 -14.96 -25.74 20.30
C GLY A 783 -14.06 -24.76 19.51
N GLY A 784 -13.01 -24.21 20.13
CA GLY A 784 -11.98 -23.42 19.43
C GLY A 784 -12.44 -22.01 19.07
N VAL A 785 -13.15 -21.36 19.99
CA VAL A 785 -13.41 -19.92 19.99
C VAL A 785 -12.68 -19.34 21.20
N ASN A 786 -11.87 -18.32 20.97
CA ASN A 786 -10.94 -17.78 21.96
C ASN A 786 -11.04 -16.25 22.00
N ILE A 787 -10.76 -15.65 23.15
CA ILE A 787 -10.82 -14.20 23.39
C ILE A 787 -9.61 -13.68 24.15
N ALA A 788 -9.34 -12.38 24.04
CA ALA A 788 -8.40 -11.67 24.89
C ALA A 788 -9.09 -10.47 25.56
N PHE A 789 -9.07 -10.43 26.89
CA PHE A 789 -9.51 -9.29 27.70
C PHE A 789 -8.30 -8.50 28.19
N SER A 790 -8.27 -7.19 27.98
CA SER A 790 -7.28 -6.26 28.51
C SER A 790 -7.79 -5.75 29.87
N ALA A 791 -7.10 -6.12 30.94
CA ALA A 791 -7.47 -5.72 32.31
C ALA A 791 -7.08 -4.25 32.61
N ASP A 792 -6.06 -3.73 31.94
CA ASP A 792 -5.60 -2.35 32.03
C ASP A 792 -6.54 -1.34 31.34
N GLN A 793 -7.22 -1.73 30.26
CA GLN A 793 -8.23 -0.90 29.57
C GLN A 793 -9.67 -1.36 29.86
N CYS A 794 -9.85 -2.37 30.73
CA CYS A 794 -11.14 -2.99 31.07
C CYS A 794 -11.99 -3.31 29.84
N ARG A 795 -11.42 -4.03 28.84
CA ARG A 795 -12.08 -4.28 27.56
C ARG A 795 -11.82 -5.67 26.99
N LEU A 796 -12.82 -6.23 26.32
CA LEU A 796 -12.61 -7.32 25.38
C LEU A 796 -11.90 -6.77 24.12
N ALA A 797 -10.66 -7.17 23.88
CA ALA A 797 -9.80 -6.57 22.85
C ALA A 797 -9.99 -7.21 21.46
N TYR A 798 -10.06 -8.54 21.39
CA TYR A 798 -10.28 -9.29 20.14
C TYR A 798 -10.60 -10.77 20.40
N SER A 799 -11.08 -11.45 19.36
CA SER A 799 -11.46 -12.87 19.39
C SER A 799 -10.92 -13.61 18.16
N TRP A 800 -10.45 -14.84 18.33
CA TRP A 800 -9.89 -15.68 17.27
C TRP A 800 -10.42 -17.12 17.32
N ALA A 801 -10.44 -17.76 16.15
CA ALA A 801 -10.89 -19.14 15.99
C ALA A 801 -9.68 -20.08 15.89
N GLY A 802 -9.89 -21.36 16.20
CA GLY A 802 -8.85 -22.39 16.14
C GLY A 802 -8.17 -22.64 17.48
N ASN A 803 -6.88 -22.96 17.44
CA ASN A 803 -6.10 -23.27 18.65
C ASN A 803 -5.94 -22.03 19.52
N PHE A 804 -5.79 -22.23 20.83
CA PHE A 804 -5.78 -21.15 21.82
C PHE A 804 -4.48 -20.32 21.72
N ILE A 805 -3.43 -20.69 22.45
CA ILE A 805 -2.16 -19.94 22.47
C ILE A 805 -0.94 -20.85 22.61
N ASP A 806 0.18 -20.36 22.07
CA ASP A 806 1.53 -20.80 22.39
C ASP A 806 2.13 -19.86 23.46
N ALA A 807 2.36 -20.41 24.65
CA ALA A 807 2.94 -19.70 25.79
C ALA A 807 4.48 -19.85 25.88
N SER A 808 5.13 -20.59 24.98
CA SER A 808 6.60 -20.76 24.97
C SER A 808 7.38 -19.43 24.98
N PRO A 809 7.00 -18.36 24.25
CA PRO A 809 7.74 -17.10 24.28
C PRO A 809 7.80 -16.44 25.67
N VAL A 810 6.73 -16.60 26.46
CA VAL A 810 6.61 -16.03 27.82
C VAL A 810 7.48 -16.82 28.80
N TRP A 811 7.51 -18.15 28.67
CA TRP A 811 8.28 -19.03 29.56
C TRP A 811 9.79 -19.01 29.27
N ALA A 812 10.20 -18.98 28.00
CA ALA A 812 11.58 -19.22 27.61
C ALA A 812 12.55 -18.06 27.93
N ASN A 813 12.06 -16.86 28.24
CA ASN A 813 12.90 -15.65 28.26
C ASN A 813 12.52 -14.65 29.37
N ARG A 814 12.39 -15.13 30.62
CA ARG A 814 12.02 -14.33 31.82
C ARG A 814 10.74 -13.46 31.63
N GLY A 815 9.77 -13.92 30.84
CA GLY A 815 8.56 -13.15 30.53
C GLY A 815 8.72 -12.04 29.48
N GLY A 816 9.86 -11.89 28.81
CA GLY A 816 10.13 -10.73 27.95
C GLY A 816 9.33 -10.67 26.62
N ALA A 817 8.66 -11.74 26.20
CA ALA A 817 7.95 -11.81 24.91
C ALA A 817 6.49 -12.26 25.06
N PRO A 818 5.54 -11.69 24.29
CA PRO A 818 4.12 -12.03 24.38
C PRO A 818 3.79 -13.43 23.85
N ALA A 819 2.74 -14.04 24.39
CA ALA A 819 2.17 -15.29 23.92
C ALA A 819 1.66 -15.15 22.47
N LYS A 820 1.85 -16.19 21.68
CA LYS A 820 1.51 -16.21 20.25
C LYS A 820 0.11 -16.82 20.05
N LEU A 821 -0.76 -16.12 19.32
CA LEU A 821 -2.06 -16.66 18.90
C LEU A 821 -1.87 -17.81 17.91
N LEU A 822 -2.69 -18.85 18.03
CA LEU A 822 -2.66 -20.02 17.14
C LEU A 822 -3.92 -20.12 16.27
N GLY A 823 -4.34 -19.00 15.69
CA GLY A 823 -5.43 -18.95 14.73
C GLY A 823 -5.80 -17.53 14.30
N PRO A 824 -6.68 -17.38 13.29
CA PRO A 824 -7.10 -16.09 12.75
C PRO A 824 -8.04 -15.34 13.70
N LYS A 825 -7.83 -14.04 13.85
CA LYS A 825 -8.86 -13.16 14.44
C LYS A 825 -10.07 -13.11 13.52
N PHE A 826 -11.25 -13.34 14.09
CA PHE A 826 -12.53 -13.12 13.39
C PHE A 826 -13.20 -11.81 13.83
N TRP A 827 -12.81 -11.28 15.00
CA TRP A 827 -13.31 -10.01 15.50
C TRP A 827 -12.21 -9.25 16.27
N SER A 828 -12.27 -7.92 16.26
CA SER A 828 -11.40 -7.05 17.04
C SER A 828 -12.16 -5.78 17.44
N ALA A 829 -11.99 -5.35 18.69
CA ALA A 829 -12.60 -4.13 19.20
C ALA A 829 -11.83 -2.89 18.75
N ALA A 830 -12.53 -1.76 18.66
CA ALA A 830 -11.89 -0.46 18.56
C ALA A 830 -11.01 -0.19 19.80
N SER A 831 -9.95 0.60 19.61
CA SER A 831 -9.03 1.01 20.68
C SER A 831 -9.73 1.77 21.80
N GLY A 832 -9.24 1.61 23.04
CA GLY A 832 -9.77 2.30 24.22
C GLY A 832 -10.89 1.55 24.95
N HIS A 833 -11.28 2.09 26.10
CA HIS A 833 -12.34 1.53 26.95
C HIS A 833 -13.72 1.64 26.27
N PRO A 834 -14.53 0.56 26.20
CA PRO A 834 -15.73 0.52 25.37
C PRO A 834 -16.96 1.19 26.01
N TRP A 835 -16.96 1.41 27.33
CA TRP A 835 -18.07 2.12 27.99
C TRP A 835 -17.84 3.62 28.07
N GLY A 836 -18.92 4.37 28.21
CA GLY A 836 -18.90 5.79 28.57
C GLY A 836 -20.21 6.24 29.24
N LEU A 837 -20.14 7.36 29.94
CA LEU A 837 -21.25 7.97 30.68
C LEU A 837 -21.40 9.43 30.25
N THR A 838 -22.61 9.87 29.93
CA THR A 838 -22.90 11.30 29.70
C THR A 838 -24.18 11.75 30.36
N THR A 839 -24.20 12.99 30.85
CA THR A 839 -25.40 13.67 31.38
C THR A 839 -26.38 14.07 30.28
N ASN A 840 -25.89 14.31 29.05
CA ASN A 840 -26.72 14.60 27.88
C ASN A 840 -26.92 13.34 27.01
N PRO A 841 -28.12 12.72 26.98
CA PRO A 841 -28.38 11.50 26.21
C PRO A 841 -28.29 11.68 24.69
N ARG A 842 -28.21 12.92 24.16
CA ARG A 842 -28.00 13.18 22.73
C ARG A 842 -26.53 13.13 22.32
N THR A 843 -25.63 13.42 23.25
CA THR A 843 -24.19 13.55 22.99
C THR A 843 -23.45 12.29 23.48
N PRO A 844 -22.88 11.47 22.57
CA PRO A 844 -22.07 10.33 22.96
C PRO A 844 -20.67 10.76 23.44
N PRO A 845 -19.97 9.90 24.21
CA PRO A 845 -18.57 10.11 24.58
C PRO A 845 -17.63 10.22 23.38
N ASP A 846 -16.56 11.03 23.49
CA ASP A 846 -15.46 11.02 22.53
C ASP A 846 -14.56 9.79 22.76
N TYR A 847 -14.97 8.64 22.20
CA TYR A 847 -14.18 7.42 22.25
C TYR A 847 -12.82 7.54 21.55
N ALA A 848 -12.68 8.39 20.53
CA ALA A 848 -11.43 8.54 19.79
C ALA A 848 -10.36 9.26 20.63
N GLY A 849 -10.74 10.35 21.31
CA GLY A 849 -9.89 11.00 22.31
C GLY A 849 -9.58 10.09 23.49
N ARG A 850 -10.63 9.48 24.08
CA ARG A 850 -10.50 8.57 25.25
C ARG A 850 -9.58 7.38 25.00
N ALA A 851 -9.52 6.85 23.77
CA ALA A 851 -8.63 5.74 23.40
C ALA A 851 -7.12 6.01 23.54
N THR A 852 -6.72 7.27 23.69
CA THR A 852 -5.32 7.68 23.91
C THR A 852 -5.07 8.30 25.29
N ASN A 853 -6.10 8.42 26.12
CA ASN A 853 -6.04 9.09 27.42
C ASN A 853 -5.65 8.08 28.53
N PRO A 854 -4.59 8.35 29.32
CA PRO A 854 -4.14 7.46 30.40
C PRO A 854 -5.19 7.07 31.43
N ALA A 855 -6.17 7.94 31.70
CA ALA A 855 -7.25 7.65 32.65
C ALA A 855 -8.10 6.43 32.24
N TYR A 856 -8.11 6.05 30.97
CA TYR A 856 -8.83 4.88 30.42
C TYR A 856 -7.88 3.73 30.01
N GLY A 857 -6.61 3.82 30.42
CA GLY A 857 -5.56 2.79 30.23
C GLY A 857 -4.67 2.99 29.00
N LEU A 858 -3.35 3.09 29.21
CA LEU A 858 -2.32 3.13 28.16
C LEU A 858 -1.72 1.75 27.88
N PRO A 859 -1.32 1.45 26.62
CA PRO A 859 -0.31 0.44 26.36
C PRO A 859 1.04 0.91 26.95
N LEU A 860 1.47 0.25 28.03
CA LEU A 860 2.64 0.64 28.83
C LEU A 860 3.95 0.64 28.02
N PRO A 861 4.78 1.70 28.09
CA PRO A 861 6.19 1.62 27.69
C PRO A 861 7.01 0.84 28.73
N LEU A 862 8.14 0.26 28.28
CA LEU A 862 9.04 -0.53 29.13
C LEU A 862 9.94 0.37 30.00
N GLU A 863 9.44 0.66 31.20
CA GLU A 863 10.11 1.12 32.44
C GLU A 863 10.84 2.49 32.50
N PRO A 864 10.96 3.13 33.69
CA PRO A 864 10.26 2.89 34.97
C PRO A 864 9.49 4.11 35.57
N ALA A 865 8.41 3.79 36.30
CA ALA A 865 8.00 4.43 37.57
C ALA A 865 7.46 5.90 37.65
N ARG A 866 6.65 6.36 36.69
CA ARG A 866 5.36 7.09 36.93
C ARG A 866 4.76 7.52 35.60
N ILE A 867 3.54 7.07 35.29
CA ILE A 867 2.94 7.22 33.95
C ILE A 867 1.75 8.20 33.96
N PHE A 868 1.10 8.38 35.12
CA PHE A 868 -0.01 9.30 35.30
C PHE A 868 -0.18 9.62 36.79
N ASP A 869 -0.26 10.90 37.15
CA ASP A 869 -0.52 11.38 38.52
C ASP A 869 -2.00 11.77 38.76
N GLY A 870 -2.87 11.56 37.77
CA GLY A 870 -4.31 11.81 37.87
C GLY A 870 -5.13 10.58 38.30
N PRO A 871 -6.42 10.76 38.62
CA PRO A 871 -7.32 9.65 38.94
C PRO A 871 -7.60 8.78 37.71
N MET A 872 -7.46 7.46 37.85
CA MET A 872 -7.92 6.51 36.82
C MET A 872 -9.45 6.55 36.71
N ALA A 873 -9.96 6.70 35.49
CA ALA A 873 -11.39 6.64 35.20
C ALA A 873 -11.89 5.19 35.12
N VAL A 874 -11.03 4.22 34.80
CA VAL A 874 -11.37 2.79 34.76
C VAL A 874 -10.64 2.01 35.85
N GLN A 875 -11.34 1.08 36.51
CA GLN A 875 -10.80 0.19 37.52
C GLN A 875 -11.23 -1.25 37.26
N PHE A 876 -10.27 -2.17 37.17
CA PHE A 876 -10.54 -3.61 37.07
C PHE A 876 -10.64 -4.24 38.46
N ASP A 877 -11.77 -4.87 38.76
CA ASP A 877 -12.06 -5.52 40.05
C ASP A 877 -11.77 -7.04 40.03
N GLY A 878 -11.16 -7.53 38.95
CA GLY A 878 -10.85 -8.94 38.76
C GLY A 878 -11.92 -9.69 37.97
N TYR A 879 -11.87 -11.02 38.06
CA TYR A 879 -12.90 -11.90 37.48
C TYR A 879 -13.24 -13.03 38.45
N SER A 880 -14.37 -13.70 38.23
CA SER A 880 -14.72 -14.97 38.85
C SER A 880 -15.05 -16.00 37.76
N LEU A 881 -14.90 -17.28 38.06
CA LEU A 881 -15.32 -18.34 37.15
C LEU A 881 -16.70 -18.85 37.56
N ASP A 882 -17.56 -19.18 36.58
CA ASP A 882 -18.76 -19.98 36.82
C ASP A 882 -18.43 -21.48 36.99
N LYS A 883 -19.45 -22.33 37.14
CA LYS A 883 -19.27 -23.79 37.32
C LYS A 883 -18.65 -24.44 36.08
N GLU A 884 -18.93 -23.87 34.92
CA GLU A 884 -18.43 -24.28 33.61
C GLU A 884 -17.03 -23.71 33.33
N GLY A 885 -16.44 -22.92 34.24
CA GLY A 885 -15.10 -22.36 34.13
C GLY A 885 -15.01 -21.07 33.28
N ARG A 886 -16.13 -20.46 32.90
CA ARG A 886 -16.18 -19.23 32.10
C ARG A 886 -15.95 -18.00 32.98
N PRO A 887 -15.11 -17.04 32.58
CA PRO A 887 -14.84 -15.86 33.38
C PRO A 887 -15.89 -14.76 33.22
N THR A 888 -16.38 -14.26 34.35
CA THR A 888 -17.10 -13.00 34.47
C THR A 888 -16.13 -11.91 34.92
N PHE A 889 -15.75 -11.03 34.00
CA PHE A 889 -14.88 -9.87 34.24
C PHE A 889 -15.65 -8.76 34.94
N ARG A 890 -15.12 -8.19 36.02
CA ARG A 890 -15.74 -7.07 36.75
C ARG A 890 -14.87 -5.82 36.66
N TYR A 891 -15.49 -4.69 36.38
CA TYR A 891 -14.81 -3.41 36.28
C TYR A 891 -15.77 -2.25 36.54
N ARG A 892 -15.19 -1.09 36.86
CA ARG A 892 -15.89 0.16 37.14
C ARG A 892 -15.37 1.29 36.27
N LEU A 893 -16.27 2.22 35.94
CA LEU A 893 -16.04 3.43 35.15
C LEU A 893 -16.57 4.65 35.91
N THR A 894 -15.69 5.62 36.17
CA THR A 894 -16.00 6.91 36.82
C THR A 894 -15.45 8.03 35.95
N GLU A 895 -16.29 8.68 35.15
CA GLU A 895 -15.83 9.78 34.26
C GLU A 895 -15.65 11.10 35.01
N ASN A 896 -16.53 11.39 35.96
CA ASN A 896 -16.38 12.48 36.91
C ASN A 896 -16.64 11.93 38.33
N PRO A 897 -15.67 12.02 39.27
CA PRO A 897 -15.85 11.56 40.65
C PRO A 897 -17.06 12.18 41.40
N LYS A 898 -17.62 13.29 40.90
CA LYS A 898 -18.81 13.94 41.45
C LYS A 898 -20.14 13.42 40.89
N GLU A 899 -20.13 12.67 39.78
CA GLU A 899 -21.34 12.27 39.04
C GLU A 899 -21.70 10.78 39.22
N GLY A 900 -20.77 9.98 39.75
CA GLY A 900 -21.00 8.57 40.09
C GLY A 900 -20.19 7.57 39.25
N THR A 901 -20.44 6.28 39.48
CA THR A 901 -19.64 5.17 38.93
C THR A 901 -20.54 4.11 38.31
N LEU A 902 -20.35 3.82 37.02
CA LEU A 902 -20.92 2.64 36.37
C LEU A 902 -20.13 1.40 36.83
N THR A 903 -20.82 0.39 37.35
CA THR A 903 -20.23 -0.93 37.61
C THR A 903 -20.68 -1.90 36.52
N VAL A 904 -19.76 -2.72 36.02
CA VAL A 904 -20.01 -3.70 34.95
C VAL A 904 -19.45 -5.05 35.34
N ALA A 905 -20.27 -6.10 35.17
CA ALA A 905 -19.85 -7.49 35.10
C ALA A 905 -20.13 -8.00 33.67
N GLU A 906 -19.11 -8.54 33.01
CA GLU A 906 -19.16 -9.02 31.62
C GLU A 906 -18.73 -10.49 31.54
N THR A 907 -19.61 -11.36 31.04
CA THR A 907 -19.33 -12.78 30.79
C THR A 907 -19.43 -13.08 29.28
N PRO A 908 -18.29 -13.22 28.58
CA PRO A 908 -18.28 -13.69 27.21
C PRO A 908 -18.61 -15.20 27.15
N ILE A 909 -19.49 -15.58 26.23
CA ILE A 909 -19.89 -16.97 25.96
C ILE A 909 -19.70 -17.24 24.46
N PRO A 910 -18.89 -18.22 24.05
CA PRO A 910 -18.61 -18.49 22.65
C PRO A 910 -19.83 -19.05 21.92
N MET A 911 -19.93 -18.78 20.62
CA MET A 911 -20.94 -19.36 19.74
C MET A 911 -20.32 -19.80 18.41
N LYS A 912 -20.66 -21.02 17.96
CA LYS A 912 -20.08 -21.60 16.74
C LYS A 912 -21.08 -22.51 15.99
N PRO A 913 -22.06 -21.91 15.29
CA PRO A 913 -22.86 -22.62 14.29
C PRO A 913 -21.97 -22.99 13.08
N SER A 914 -22.50 -23.81 12.17
CA SER A 914 -21.78 -24.26 10.97
C SER A 914 -21.43 -23.16 9.97
N VAL A 915 -22.03 -21.96 10.09
CA VAL A 915 -21.97 -20.88 9.08
C VAL A 915 -21.27 -19.60 9.55
N ALA A 916 -21.00 -19.47 10.85
CA ALA A 916 -20.46 -18.25 11.46
C ALA A 916 -19.62 -18.56 12.71
N THR A 917 -18.87 -17.59 13.21
CA THR A 917 -18.22 -17.67 14.53
C THR A 917 -18.49 -16.39 15.29
N GLY A 918 -18.83 -16.50 16.57
CA GLY A 918 -19.27 -15.38 17.37
C GLY A 918 -19.17 -15.63 18.86
N PHE A 919 -19.74 -14.71 19.63
CA PHE A 919 -19.88 -14.82 21.07
C PHE A 919 -20.99 -13.88 21.58
N THR A 920 -21.64 -14.28 22.66
CA THR A 920 -22.56 -13.44 23.42
C THR A 920 -21.81 -12.80 24.56
N ARG A 921 -21.87 -11.48 24.69
CA ARG A 921 -21.39 -10.72 25.85
C ARG A 921 -22.58 -10.55 26.78
N LYS A 922 -22.66 -11.37 27.84
CA LYS A 922 -23.66 -11.14 28.90
C LYS A 922 -23.16 -10.00 29.79
N PHE A 923 -23.96 -8.97 29.97
CA PHE A 923 -23.68 -7.87 30.88
C PHE A 923 -24.63 -7.90 32.07
N ALA A 924 -24.10 -7.60 33.26
CA ALA A 924 -24.87 -7.10 34.38
C ALA A 924 -24.24 -5.78 34.82
N ILE A 925 -25.02 -4.70 34.83
CA ILE A 925 -24.54 -3.35 35.13
C ILE A 925 -25.30 -2.70 36.27
N GLU A 926 -24.65 -1.78 36.96
CA GLU A 926 -25.23 -0.85 37.93
C GLU A 926 -24.92 0.58 37.50
N THR A 927 -25.97 1.31 37.10
CA THR A 927 -25.89 2.64 36.49
C THR A 927 -26.28 3.72 37.51
N PRO A 928 -25.49 4.79 37.69
CA PRO A 928 -25.86 5.94 38.51
C PRO A 928 -27.11 6.67 38.01
N ALA A 929 -27.87 7.25 38.92
CA ALA A 929 -29.01 8.10 38.60
C ALA A 929 -28.59 9.28 37.69
N GLY A 930 -29.39 9.57 36.66
CA GLY A 930 -29.21 10.74 35.79
C GLY A 930 -28.07 10.66 34.75
N LEU A 931 -27.30 9.55 34.70
CA LEU A 931 -26.29 9.33 33.67
C LEU A 931 -26.77 8.36 32.59
N THR A 932 -26.42 8.66 31.34
CA THR A 932 -26.69 7.82 30.16
C THR A 932 -25.51 6.89 29.90
N PRO A 933 -25.66 5.55 29.98
CA PRO A 933 -24.62 4.62 29.58
C PRO A 933 -24.55 4.44 28.06
N TRP A 934 -23.31 4.39 27.56
CA TRP A 934 -23.00 4.14 26.16
C TRP A 934 -21.99 3.00 26.05
N LEU A 935 -22.27 2.02 25.20
CA LEU A 935 -21.35 0.94 24.86
C LEU A 935 -20.93 1.06 23.38
N LEU A 936 -19.63 1.21 23.14
CA LEU A 936 -19.01 1.11 21.83
C LEU A 936 -19.08 -0.35 21.36
N ALA A 937 -20.05 -0.65 20.49
CA ALA A 937 -20.38 -2.01 20.09
C ALA A 937 -19.64 -2.45 18.81
N GLY A 938 -19.37 -1.52 17.89
CA GLY A 938 -18.60 -1.83 16.68
C GLY A 938 -18.27 -0.62 15.82
N GLN A 939 -17.50 -0.86 14.76
CA GLN A 939 -17.15 0.11 13.72
C GLN A 939 -17.15 -0.55 12.34
N THR A 940 -17.31 0.27 11.31
CA THR A 940 -17.23 -0.13 9.89
C THR A 940 -16.62 1.00 9.05
N SER A 941 -15.98 0.66 7.94
CA SER A 941 -15.51 1.57 6.88
C SER A 941 -16.60 1.90 5.84
N LYS A 942 -17.71 1.15 5.84
CA LYS A 942 -18.82 1.21 4.87
C LYS A 942 -20.12 1.66 5.57
N GLU A 943 -21.22 1.81 4.83
CA GLU A 943 -22.54 2.08 5.44
C GLU A 943 -23.07 0.81 6.15
N PRO A 944 -23.55 0.92 7.41
CA PRO A 944 -24.17 -0.18 8.13
C PRO A 944 -25.59 -0.46 7.61
N ARG A 945 -26.04 -1.72 7.68
CA ARG A 945 -27.39 -2.15 7.28
C ARG A 945 -28.18 -2.59 8.51
N ILE A 946 -29.49 -2.31 8.54
CA ILE A 946 -30.39 -2.87 9.56
C ILE A 946 -31.23 -3.98 8.96
N VAL A 947 -31.27 -5.12 9.64
CA VAL A 947 -32.18 -6.22 9.35
C VAL A 947 -33.00 -6.58 10.59
N SER A 948 -34.14 -7.23 10.40
CA SER A 948 -34.96 -7.79 11.47
C SER A 948 -34.24 -8.97 12.13
N ALA A 949 -34.76 -9.44 13.26
CA ALA A 949 -34.37 -10.73 13.82
C ALA A 949 -34.48 -11.90 12.82
N THR A 950 -35.38 -11.81 11.83
CA THR A 950 -35.58 -12.81 10.74
C THR A 950 -34.69 -12.57 9.49
N GLY A 951 -33.80 -11.59 9.51
CA GLY A 951 -32.89 -11.29 8.39
C GLY A 951 -33.53 -10.51 7.23
N GLU A 952 -34.69 -9.90 7.43
CA GLU A 952 -35.37 -9.06 6.44
C GLU A 952 -34.92 -7.60 6.57
N LYS A 953 -34.82 -6.87 5.45
CA LYS A 953 -34.36 -5.47 5.46
C LYS A 953 -35.38 -4.57 6.16
N VAL A 954 -34.97 -3.88 7.22
CA VAL A 954 -35.82 -2.89 7.92
C VAL A 954 -35.62 -1.52 7.29
N ALA A 955 -36.71 -0.90 6.83
CA ALA A 955 -36.70 0.49 6.39
C ALA A 955 -36.82 1.44 7.60
N GLY A 956 -36.16 2.61 7.54
CA GLY A 956 -36.35 3.69 8.52
C GLY A 956 -35.10 4.30 9.16
N LEU A 957 -33.90 3.78 8.89
CA LEU A 957 -32.66 4.44 9.34
C LEU A 957 -32.16 5.45 8.32
N ASP A 958 -32.33 6.75 8.60
CA ASP A 958 -31.64 7.82 7.87
C ASP A 958 -30.30 8.14 8.55
N LEU A 959 -29.20 7.67 7.96
CA LEU A 959 -27.83 7.92 8.43
C LEU A 959 -27.38 9.39 8.33
N LYS A 960 -28.16 10.27 7.68
CA LYS A 960 -27.87 11.71 7.51
C LYS A 960 -28.62 12.62 8.48
N ALA A 961 -29.53 12.08 9.29
CA ALA A 961 -30.21 12.84 10.33
C ALA A 961 -29.23 13.40 11.39
N ASP A 962 -29.69 14.30 12.25
CA ASP A 962 -28.88 14.78 13.39
C ASP A 962 -28.67 13.66 14.43
N GLU A 963 -29.70 12.82 14.65
CA GLU A 963 -29.67 11.67 15.56
C GLU A 963 -30.05 10.33 14.89
N PRO A 964 -29.29 9.81 13.89
CA PRO A 964 -29.46 8.46 13.37
C PRO A 964 -29.41 7.43 14.48
N THR A 965 -30.59 6.92 14.80
CA THR A 965 -30.86 5.94 15.84
C THR A 965 -31.91 4.95 15.37
N ILE A 966 -31.87 3.73 15.89
CA ILE A 966 -32.96 2.76 15.75
C ILE A 966 -33.12 1.94 17.03
N THR A 967 -34.34 1.50 17.35
CA THR A 967 -34.61 0.62 18.49
C THR A 967 -33.77 -0.65 18.43
N THR A 968 -33.30 -1.16 19.57
CA THR A 968 -32.63 -2.46 19.66
C THR A 968 -33.62 -3.63 19.55
N ALA A 969 -34.90 -3.40 19.85
CA ALA A 969 -35.90 -4.45 19.88
C ALA A 969 -36.15 -5.03 18.47
N ALA A 970 -35.93 -6.34 18.32
CA ALA A 970 -36.07 -7.10 17.07
C ALA A 970 -35.22 -6.60 15.88
N THR A 971 -34.13 -5.85 16.14
CA THR A 971 -33.21 -5.38 15.10
C THR A 971 -31.80 -5.95 15.27
N ARG A 972 -31.17 -6.21 14.12
CA ARG A 972 -29.76 -6.60 13.99
C ARG A 972 -29.04 -5.54 13.16
N VAL A 973 -27.87 -5.12 13.62
CA VAL A 973 -27.00 -4.17 12.91
C VAL A 973 -25.92 -4.96 12.19
N VAL A 974 -25.94 -4.92 10.86
CA VAL A 974 -24.89 -5.49 10.03
C VAL A 974 -23.83 -4.41 9.77
N LEU A 975 -22.59 -4.70 10.14
CA LEU A 975 -21.41 -3.87 9.96
C LEU A 975 -20.49 -4.51 8.92
N PRO A 976 -20.60 -4.14 7.64
CA PRO A 976 -19.69 -4.63 6.60
C PRO A 976 -18.24 -4.30 6.98
N GLN A 977 -17.34 -5.25 6.80
CA GLN A 977 -15.90 -5.08 7.06
C GLN A 977 -15.15 -4.98 5.74
N ASP A 978 -13.83 -4.85 5.79
CA ASP A 978 -13.00 -4.84 4.58
C ASP A 978 -12.98 -6.23 3.92
N GLY A 979 -13.01 -6.23 2.58
CA GLY A 979 -13.36 -7.41 1.78
C GLY A 979 -14.85 -7.75 1.85
N ASP A 980 -15.14 -9.05 1.79
CA ASP A 980 -16.50 -9.60 1.78
C ASP A 980 -17.11 -9.82 3.17
N LYS A 981 -16.36 -9.68 4.27
CA LYS A 981 -16.82 -10.07 5.62
C LYS A 981 -17.80 -9.05 6.21
N ALA A 982 -18.61 -9.49 7.18
CA ALA A 982 -19.38 -8.58 8.03
C ALA A 982 -19.41 -9.03 9.49
N VAL A 983 -19.62 -8.06 10.38
CA VAL A 983 -19.94 -8.29 11.80
C VAL A 983 -21.42 -7.98 12.00
N VAL A 984 -22.17 -8.90 12.60
CA VAL A 984 -23.58 -8.67 12.96
C VAL A 984 -23.66 -8.46 14.47
N LEU A 985 -24.28 -7.36 14.87
CA LEU A 985 -24.59 -7.02 16.26
C LEU A 985 -26.08 -7.18 16.51
N GLU A 986 -26.41 -7.77 17.65
CA GLU A 986 -27.77 -7.89 18.17
C GLU A 986 -27.72 -7.66 19.68
N SER A 987 -28.79 -7.12 20.26
CA SER A 987 -28.88 -6.97 21.71
C SER A 987 -30.17 -7.58 22.21
N LEU A 988 -30.05 -8.50 23.15
CA LEU A 988 -31.15 -9.24 23.75
C LEU A 988 -31.39 -8.71 25.16
N ASP A 989 -32.65 -8.64 25.57
CA ASP A 989 -33.09 -8.16 26.89
C ASP A 989 -32.58 -6.76 27.26
N ALA A 990 -32.24 -5.94 26.26
CA ALA A 990 -31.84 -4.55 26.47
C ALA A 990 -32.97 -3.74 27.14
N PRO A 991 -32.66 -2.85 28.10
CA PRO A 991 -33.66 -2.05 28.80
C PRO A 991 -34.57 -1.26 27.85
N ALA A 992 -35.85 -1.15 28.18
CA ALA A 992 -36.83 -0.41 27.39
C ALA A 992 -36.35 1.04 27.14
N GLY A 993 -36.32 1.46 25.87
CA GLY A 993 -35.76 2.74 25.43
C GLY A 993 -34.29 2.70 24.99
N SER A 994 -33.64 1.53 25.02
CA SER A 994 -32.31 1.35 24.42
C SER A 994 -32.35 1.49 22.89
N VAL A 995 -31.33 2.13 22.32
CA VAL A 995 -31.21 2.34 20.88
C VAL A 995 -29.79 2.11 20.38
N TRP A 996 -29.65 1.62 19.15
CA TRP A 996 -28.43 1.73 18.38
C TRP A 996 -28.28 3.18 17.88
N ARG A 997 -27.12 3.79 18.07
CA ARG A 997 -26.75 5.14 17.59
C ARG A 997 -25.58 5.02 16.62
N PHE A 998 -25.71 5.68 15.47
CA PHE A 998 -24.68 5.71 14.43
C PHE A 998 -23.98 7.07 14.43
N THR A 999 -22.66 7.07 14.34
CA THR A 999 -21.85 8.29 14.35
C THR A 999 -20.80 8.23 13.23
N PRO A 1000 -20.74 9.20 12.30
CA PRO A 1000 -19.75 9.21 11.23
C PRO A 1000 -18.31 9.24 11.75
N LYS A 1001 -17.39 8.54 11.10
CA LYS A 1001 -15.96 8.55 11.43
C LYS A 1001 -15.19 9.53 10.54
N ALA A 1002 -14.21 10.23 11.12
CA ALA A 1002 -13.22 10.95 10.35
C ALA A 1002 -12.43 9.96 9.46
N GLY A 1003 -12.44 10.18 8.14
CA GLY A 1003 -11.89 9.25 7.15
C GLY A 1003 -12.91 8.27 6.53
N GLY A 1004 -14.20 8.38 6.88
CA GLY A 1004 -15.27 7.57 6.30
C GLY A 1004 -15.71 6.39 7.17
N GLY A 1005 -16.92 5.89 6.90
CA GLY A 1005 -17.58 4.84 7.67
C GLY A 1005 -18.21 5.35 8.98
N TYR A 1006 -18.60 4.40 9.84
CA TYR A 1006 -19.44 4.66 11.02
C TYR A 1006 -18.92 3.96 12.28
N THR A 1007 -19.11 4.61 13.41
CA THR A 1007 -19.04 4.04 14.76
C THR A 1007 -20.46 3.76 15.24
N VAL A 1008 -20.68 2.55 15.78
CA VAL A 1008 -22.00 2.09 16.26
C VAL A 1008 -21.95 1.90 17.76
N LEU A 1009 -22.85 2.61 18.44
CA LEU A 1009 -22.97 2.67 19.89
C LEU A 1009 -24.32 2.08 20.30
N LEU A 1010 -24.35 1.34 21.40
CA LEU A 1010 -25.57 1.03 22.14
C LEU A 1010 -25.77 2.11 23.20
N ARG A 1011 -26.83 2.91 23.08
CA ARG A 1011 -27.27 3.88 24.10
C ARG A 1011 -28.32 3.20 24.98
N LEU A 1012 -28.03 3.09 26.27
CA LEU A 1012 -29.00 2.65 27.28
C LEU A 1012 -29.79 3.86 27.82
N PRO A 1013 -31.02 3.69 28.32
CA PRO A 1013 -31.78 4.77 28.94
C PRO A 1013 -31.08 5.30 30.20
N ALA A 1014 -31.09 6.62 30.40
CA ALA A 1014 -30.66 7.22 31.65
C ALA A 1014 -31.70 6.95 32.74
N PRO A 1015 -31.36 6.25 33.84
CA PRO A 1015 -32.33 5.91 34.86
C PRO A 1015 -32.56 7.09 35.82
N LYS A 1016 -33.79 7.27 36.29
CA LYS A 1016 -34.14 8.36 37.24
C LYS A 1016 -33.52 8.16 38.63
N GLU A 1017 -33.31 6.90 39.00
CA GLU A 1017 -32.65 6.46 40.23
C GLU A 1017 -31.51 5.50 39.85
N ALA A 1018 -30.65 5.12 40.80
CA ALA A 1018 -29.61 4.13 40.50
C ALA A 1018 -30.26 2.77 40.16
N TRP A 1019 -29.88 2.18 39.03
CA TRP A 1019 -30.56 1.01 38.48
C TRP A 1019 -29.59 -0.13 38.18
N LYS A 1020 -29.99 -1.36 38.51
CA LYS A 1020 -29.28 -2.60 38.16
C LYS A 1020 -30.06 -3.36 37.10
N GLY A 1021 -29.37 -3.86 36.10
CA GLY A 1021 -29.97 -4.76 35.13
C GLY A 1021 -28.95 -5.59 34.36
N ALA A 1022 -29.47 -6.60 33.68
CA ALA A 1022 -28.70 -7.48 32.83
C ALA A 1022 -29.29 -7.50 31.41
N PHE A 1023 -28.42 -7.61 30.42
CA PHE A 1023 -28.76 -7.70 29.01
C PHE A 1023 -27.58 -8.33 28.25
N ASP A 1024 -27.84 -8.84 27.06
CA ASP A 1024 -26.82 -9.46 26.22
C ASP A 1024 -26.51 -8.60 24.99
N VAL A 1025 -25.25 -8.64 24.55
CA VAL A 1025 -24.85 -8.22 23.19
C VAL A 1025 -24.29 -9.42 22.45
N VAL A 1026 -25.04 -9.87 21.46
CA VAL A 1026 -24.69 -10.96 20.55
C VAL A 1026 -23.84 -10.39 19.43
N LEU A 1027 -22.71 -11.06 19.15
CA LEU A 1027 -21.77 -10.65 18.11
C LEU A 1027 -21.38 -11.82 17.22
N TRP A 1028 -21.70 -11.72 15.94
CA TRP A 1028 -21.32 -12.68 14.91
C TRP A 1028 -20.29 -12.08 13.96
N SER A 1029 -19.29 -12.88 13.57
CA SER A 1029 -18.50 -12.63 12.36
C SER A 1029 -18.95 -13.63 11.30
N ILE A 1030 -19.55 -13.12 10.22
CA ILE A 1030 -19.91 -13.92 9.05
C ILE A 1030 -18.79 -13.85 7.99
N PRO A 1031 -18.43 -14.99 7.37
CA PRO A 1031 -17.33 -15.05 6.41
C PRO A 1031 -17.62 -14.30 5.11
N LYS A 1032 -18.90 -14.03 4.82
CA LYS A 1032 -19.39 -13.21 3.72
C LYS A 1032 -20.62 -12.41 4.18
N ASP A 1033 -20.72 -11.15 3.78
CA ASP A 1033 -21.88 -10.26 3.92
C ASP A 1033 -22.94 -10.68 2.89
N ASP A 1034 -23.72 -11.69 3.24
CA ASP A 1034 -24.63 -12.40 2.35
C ASP A 1034 -25.98 -12.59 3.02
N ASP A 1035 -27.06 -12.17 2.35
CA ASP A 1035 -28.40 -12.16 2.93
C ASP A 1035 -28.94 -13.57 3.23
N ALA A 1036 -28.40 -14.63 2.60
CA ALA A 1036 -28.72 -16.01 2.98
C ALA A 1036 -28.05 -16.40 4.31
N LEU A 1037 -26.78 -16.03 4.51
CA LEU A 1037 -26.07 -16.26 5.78
C LEU A 1037 -26.68 -15.45 6.93
N LEU A 1038 -27.20 -14.24 6.64
CA LEU A 1038 -27.93 -13.44 7.63
C LEU A 1038 -29.26 -14.09 8.05
N LYS A 1039 -29.95 -14.81 7.16
CA LYS A 1039 -31.15 -15.59 7.47
C LYS A 1039 -30.83 -16.92 8.18
N ASP A 1040 -29.73 -17.58 7.86
CA ASP A 1040 -29.28 -18.78 8.57
C ASP A 1040 -28.90 -18.49 10.03
N LEU A 1041 -28.49 -17.25 10.35
CA LEU A 1041 -28.34 -16.75 11.73
C LEU A 1041 -29.68 -16.49 12.45
N SER A 1042 -30.82 -16.62 11.78
CA SER A 1042 -32.18 -16.42 12.35
C SER A 1042 -32.92 -17.72 12.61
N ALA A 1043 -32.43 -18.84 12.07
CA ALA A 1043 -33.09 -20.15 12.13
C ALA A 1043 -32.58 -21.06 13.27
N LYS A 1044 -31.71 -20.53 14.15
CA LYS A 1044 -31.07 -21.20 15.29
C LYS A 1044 -30.79 -20.19 16.41
#